data_AF-A0A3G2T6N3-F1
#
_entry.id   AF-A0A3G2T6N3-F1
#
_cell.length_a   1.000
_cell.length_b   1.000
_cell.length_c   1.000
_cell.angle_alpha   90.00
_cell.angle_beta   90.00
_cell.angle_gamma   90.00
#
_symmetry.space_group_name_H-M   'P 1'
#
loop_
_entity.id
_entity.type
_entity.pdbx_description
1 polymer ?
#
loop_
_entity_poly.entity_id
_entity_poly.type
_entity_poly.pdbx_seq_one_letter_code
_entity_poly.pdbx_strand_id
1 'polypeptide(L)'
;MSTEKVPRKSKVIPFLTNLQIDRQVNFNNLVAKAKLLKLDGFELIEWNEELWEITGGRLLQQSGRNSLSVAINFSYPPKLGEERIGSDWEQLTKALFVLRLHAKQQGLSNQRSFLTVAGYIGYFANQYNVSIYDISREDLDRACNRISKDYSESFAYSLHKLVAEFAGHLDANGLCKNLLNYKYSKQKRPASANAIGTKRLDDPNTLITNEKVLAPVVFKVLGQLYQNVPKDHKYRFYILLLTFFACTGRRFSELSLLPNQEIQIDKDGVAYLEYFPRKVSRGNTFTPKRKLYLPSQTLALLREIISEIQYLTGDCRDTALEMHRSQGIDGRFLKNCPDQLFSKDLELLKISKSILGKNSRLLKEGYVFEDENSGQMYTTVQGLKKYCSHNFNPQSLRAVHIDQFGKSYFLHDLMFLRYYTMSSGKSVASWLTVECSHSMLTTFLRYIDDLVAEYVGLEDIPEFTTHDFRHTLNTMWDEGGLSDLLQTEWFGRSDPNDTKAYQHTSPEKKALMIREQLKNGEAKGILADQIFNLPINVQDAVLAARVQAVHDVGTGLCIHNFSQLPCERHLQCSADCKDYVWIKDDKQRLDEQKRILAITVQAQETVHQQMQSTRIKKSVDWELHNKKKINVLTEQLQDNGVVEFDPKAYLEEISNA
;
A
#
# COMPACT_ATOMS: atom_id res chain seq x y z
N MET A 1 -2.94 -43.25 -2.51
CA MET A 1 -4.11 -42.46 -2.04
C MET A 1 -4.32 -41.31 -3.00
N SER A 2 -5.43 -41.32 -3.73
CA SER A 2 -5.84 -40.25 -4.63
C SER A 2 -5.86 -38.92 -3.87
N THR A 3 -5.05 -37.95 -4.28
CA THR A 3 -5.17 -36.58 -3.82
C THR A 3 -6.48 -36.03 -4.36
N GLU A 4 -7.55 -36.13 -3.59
CA GLU A 4 -8.78 -35.40 -3.86
C GLU A 4 -8.43 -33.91 -3.98
N LYS A 5 -8.50 -33.39 -5.21
CA LYS A 5 -8.37 -31.95 -5.46
C LYS A 5 -9.50 -31.27 -4.69
N VAL A 6 -9.16 -30.69 -3.53
CA VAL A 6 -10.06 -29.82 -2.78
C VAL A 6 -10.69 -28.82 -3.75
N PRO A 7 -12.01 -28.79 -3.95
CA PRO A 7 -12.64 -27.85 -4.86
C PRO A 7 -12.37 -26.43 -4.36
N ARG A 8 -11.57 -25.67 -5.12
CA ARG A 8 -11.23 -24.28 -4.81
C ARG A 8 -12.45 -23.38 -5.06
N LYS A 9 -13.41 -23.37 -4.14
CA LYS A 9 -14.53 -22.42 -4.16
C LYS A 9 -14.01 -20.99 -4.02
N SER A 10 -14.52 -20.08 -4.84
CA SER A 10 -14.41 -18.64 -4.56
C SER A 10 -15.04 -18.34 -3.19
N LYS A 11 -14.31 -17.67 -2.29
CA LYS A 11 -14.82 -17.28 -0.97
C LYS A 11 -15.88 -16.17 -1.12
N VAL A 12 -17.12 -16.57 -1.41
CA VAL A 12 -18.30 -15.71 -1.49
C VAL A 12 -19.25 -15.98 -0.32
N ILE A 13 -20.14 -15.03 -0.05
CA ILE A 13 -21.11 -15.12 1.03
C ILE A 13 -22.46 -15.45 0.41
N PRO A 14 -23.14 -16.54 0.83
CA PRO A 14 -24.52 -16.78 0.43
C PRO A 14 -25.42 -15.71 1.05
N PHE A 15 -26.30 -15.10 0.26
CA PHE A 15 -27.27 -14.13 0.75
C PHE A 15 -28.60 -14.79 1.15
N LEU A 16 -28.86 -16.02 0.70
CA LEU A 16 -30.02 -16.82 1.09
C LEU A 16 -29.65 -17.78 2.22
N THR A 17 -30.56 -17.96 3.19
CA THR A 17 -30.35 -18.83 4.36
C THR A 17 -30.69 -20.30 4.08
N ASN A 18 -31.57 -20.56 3.12
CA ASN A 18 -31.86 -21.89 2.57
C ASN A 18 -31.72 -21.84 1.04
N LEU A 19 -31.03 -22.82 0.45
CA LEU A 19 -30.64 -22.83 -0.96
C LEU A 19 -31.59 -23.65 -1.86
N GLN A 20 -32.35 -24.55 -1.27
CA GLN A 20 -33.30 -25.40 -1.97
C GLN A 20 -34.68 -24.78 -1.86
N ILE A 21 -35.37 -24.59 -3.00
CA ILE A 21 -36.82 -24.73 -3.20
C ILE A 21 -37.17 -24.46 -4.68
N ASP A 22 -36.63 -23.43 -5.35
CA ASP A 22 -36.78 -23.16 -6.79
C ASP A 22 -35.82 -22.01 -7.22
N ARG A 23 -35.22 -22.06 -8.41
CA ARG A 23 -34.23 -21.04 -8.87
C ARG A 23 -34.85 -19.68 -9.16
N GLN A 24 -36.05 -19.65 -9.74
CA GLN A 24 -36.81 -18.42 -9.95
C GLN A 24 -37.21 -17.82 -8.62
N VAL A 25 -37.61 -18.65 -7.65
CA VAL A 25 -37.92 -18.20 -6.28
C VAL A 25 -36.65 -17.65 -5.61
N ASN A 26 -35.51 -18.32 -5.74
CA ASN A 26 -34.22 -17.85 -5.22
C ASN A 26 -33.82 -16.50 -5.83
N PHE A 27 -33.97 -16.34 -7.15
CA PHE A 27 -33.74 -15.08 -7.84
C PHE A 27 -34.66 -13.96 -7.34
N ASN A 28 -35.97 -14.22 -7.28
CA ASN A 28 -36.95 -13.26 -6.78
C ASN A 28 -36.66 -12.86 -5.31
N ASN A 29 -36.31 -13.82 -4.47
CA ASN A 29 -35.94 -13.58 -3.07
C ASN A 29 -34.65 -12.76 -2.94
N LEU A 30 -33.66 -13.02 -3.80
CA LEU A 30 -32.41 -12.26 -3.84
C LEU A 30 -32.68 -10.79 -4.20
N VAL A 31 -33.49 -10.56 -5.25
CA VAL A 31 -33.90 -9.21 -5.68
C VAL A 31 -34.72 -8.52 -4.59
N ALA A 32 -35.68 -9.21 -3.99
CA ALA A 32 -36.49 -8.67 -2.90
C ALA A 32 -35.61 -8.28 -1.70
N LYS A 33 -34.66 -9.13 -1.32
CA LYS A 33 -33.72 -8.85 -0.23
C LYS A 33 -32.84 -7.63 -0.53
N ALA A 34 -32.38 -7.46 -1.77
CA ALA A 34 -31.63 -6.28 -2.17
C ALA A 34 -32.48 -5.00 -2.08
N LYS A 35 -33.75 -5.04 -2.53
CA LYS A 35 -34.69 -3.90 -2.44
C LYS A 35 -35.02 -3.47 -1.00
N LEU A 36 -34.94 -4.38 -0.04
CA LEU A 36 -35.16 -4.07 1.38
C LEU A 36 -34.01 -3.28 2.03
N LEU A 37 -32.82 -3.29 1.43
CA LEU A 37 -31.65 -2.61 1.99
C LEU A 37 -31.73 -1.11 1.76
N LYS A 38 -31.88 -0.35 2.86
CA LYS A 38 -31.78 1.11 2.86
C LYS A 38 -30.33 1.52 3.02
N LEU A 39 -29.63 1.73 1.90
CA LEU A 39 -28.27 2.24 1.89
C LEU A 39 -28.30 3.78 1.84
N ASP A 40 -27.42 4.42 2.62
CA ASP A 40 -27.24 5.88 2.59
C ASP A 40 -26.88 6.36 1.18
N GLY A 41 -27.63 7.33 0.66
CA GLY A 41 -27.49 7.89 -0.69
C GLY A 41 -28.31 7.19 -1.77
N PHE A 42 -29.08 6.15 -1.43
CA PHE A 42 -29.93 5.41 -2.35
C PHE A 42 -31.41 5.80 -2.24
N GLU A 43 -31.74 6.86 -1.51
CA GLU A 43 -33.11 7.25 -1.17
C GLU A 43 -33.94 7.67 -2.39
N LEU A 44 -33.29 8.22 -3.41
CA LEU A 44 -33.92 8.72 -4.64
C LEU A 44 -33.87 7.72 -5.79
N ILE A 45 -33.38 6.49 -5.55
CA ILE A 45 -33.16 5.52 -6.61
C ILE A 45 -34.46 4.79 -6.95
N GLU A 46 -34.84 4.88 -8.22
CA GLU A 46 -35.86 4.03 -8.81
C GLU A 46 -35.24 2.74 -9.34
N TRP A 47 -35.70 1.59 -8.82
CA TRP A 47 -35.06 0.31 -9.09
C TRP A 47 -35.03 -0.06 -10.58
N ASN A 48 -36.05 0.34 -11.34
CA ASN A 48 -36.20 0.00 -12.76
C ASN A 48 -35.44 0.94 -13.70
N GLU A 49 -34.89 2.04 -13.20
CA GLU A 49 -34.12 3.00 -14.00
C GLU A 49 -32.75 2.44 -14.37
N GLU A 50 -32.29 2.71 -15.58
CA GLU A 50 -30.97 2.27 -16.08
C GLU A 50 -29.82 3.03 -15.39
N LEU A 51 -30.06 4.30 -15.05
CA LEU A 51 -29.09 5.17 -14.40
C LEU A 51 -29.50 5.40 -12.95
N TRP A 52 -28.60 5.06 -12.03
CA TRP A 52 -28.77 5.37 -10.61
C TRP A 52 -27.84 6.53 -10.22
N GLU A 53 -28.43 7.61 -9.71
CA GLU A 53 -27.70 8.72 -9.09
C GLU A 53 -27.65 8.56 -7.58
N ILE A 54 -26.47 8.21 -7.07
CA ILE A 54 -26.25 8.02 -5.63
C ILE A 54 -25.75 9.34 -5.03
N THR A 55 -26.53 9.94 -4.14
CA THR A 55 -26.29 11.29 -3.59
C THR A 55 -25.62 11.29 -2.22
N GLY A 56 -25.29 10.12 -1.69
CA GLY A 56 -24.81 9.95 -0.32
C GLY A 56 -24.01 8.68 -0.10
N GLY A 57 -23.73 8.39 1.17
CA GLY A 57 -23.02 7.20 1.57
C GLY A 57 -21.57 7.07 1.08
N ARG A 58 -21.05 5.86 1.26
CA ARG A 58 -19.63 5.52 1.05
C ARG A 58 -19.16 5.63 -0.41
N LEU A 59 -20.05 5.44 -1.38
CA LEU A 59 -19.67 5.50 -2.79
C LEU A 59 -19.34 6.93 -3.20
N LEU A 60 -20.09 7.90 -2.68
CA LEU A 60 -19.83 9.32 -2.87
C LEU A 60 -18.53 9.76 -2.18
N GLN A 61 -18.30 9.33 -0.93
CA GLN A 61 -17.08 9.67 -0.19
C GLN A 61 -15.78 9.22 -0.89
N GLN A 62 -15.86 8.23 -1.78
CA GLN A 62 -14.73 7.71 -2.54
C GLN A 62 -14.62 8.23 -3.96
N SER A 63 -15.63 8.98 -4.42
CA SER A 63 -15.55 9.68 -5.70
C SER A 63 -14.58 10.85 -5.49
N GLY A 64 -13.32 10.70 -5.93
CA GLY A 64 -12.28 11.73 -5.77
C GLY A 64 -12.52 13.04 -6.53
N ARG A 65 -13.76 13.33 -6.90
CA ARG A 65 -14.23 14.56 -7.55
C ARG A 65 -15.14 15.29 -6.55
N ASN A 66 -15.22 16.62 -6.65
CA ASN A 66 -16.25 17.44 -5.98
C ASN A 66 -17.64 17.16 -6.58
N SER A 67 -18.00 15.89 -6.73
CA SER A 67 -19.26 15.45 -7.28
C SER A 67 -20.27 15.37 -6.15
N LEU A 68 -21.46 15.91 -6.39
CA LEU A 68 -22.57 15.83 -5.46
C LEU A 68 -23.33 14.50 -5.57
N SER A 69 -23.08 13.75 -6.64
CA SER A 69 -23.67 12.43 -6.88
C SER A 69 -22.72 11.51 -7.67
N VAL A 70 -22.86 10.20 -7.45
CA VAL A 70 -22.18 9.16 -8.24
C VAL A 70 -23.19 8.51 -9.16
N ALA A 71 -23.00 8.69 -10.46
CA ALA A 71 -23.71 7.96 -11.49
C ALA A 71 -23.22 6.50 -11.59
N ILE A 72 -24.16 5.57 -11.53
CA ILE A 72 -24.00 4.14 -11.80
C ILE A 72 -24.94 3.75 -12.93
N ASN A 73 -24.37 3.40 -14.08
CA ASN A 73 -25.14 2.96 -15.24
C ASN A 73 -25.14 1.42 -15.32
N PHE A 74 -26.31 0.82 -15.54
CA PHE A 74 -26.49 -0.62 -15.76
C PHE A 74 -26.58 -0.97 -17.26
N SER A 75 -25.57 -0.52 -18.00
CA SER A 75 -25.37 -0.77 -19.42
C SER A 75 -24.15 -1.66 -19.67
N TYR A 76 -24.03 -2.17 -20.89
CA TYR A 76 -22.82 -2.86 -21.31
C TYR A 76 -21.61 -1.90 -21.25
N PRO A 77 -20.39 -2.43 -21.01
CA PRO A 77 -19.19 -1.62 -21.04
C PRO A 77 -19.02 -0.83 -22.35
N PRO A 78 -18.32 0.32 -22.34
CA PRO A 78 -18.06 1.12 -23.55
C PRO A 78 -17.56 0.34 -24.76
N LYS A 79 -16.78 -0.71 -24.51
CA LYS A 79 -16.17 -1.58 -25.53
C LYS A 79 -17.14 -2.57 -26.18
N LEU A 80 -18.37 -2.63 -25.67
CA LEU A 80 -19.47 -3.50 -26.12
C LEU A 80 -20.71 -2.70 -26.55
N GLY A 81 -20.60 -1.38 -26.74
CA GLY A 81 -21.66 -0.56 -27.35
C GLY A 81 -22.57 0.22 -26.39
N GLU A 82 -22.36 0.14 -25.07
CA GLU A 82 -23.11 0.91 -24.05
C GLU A 82 -24.63 0.74 -24.06
N GLU A 83 -25.15 -0.28 -24.74
CA GLU A 83 -26.59 -0.58 -24.70
C GLU A 83 -27.01 -1.06 -23.31
N ARG A 84 -28.27 -0.81 -22.96
CA ARG A 84 -28.87 -1.24 -21.70
C ARG A 84 -28.82 -2.77 -21.57
N ILE A 85 -28.41 -3.28 -20.40
CA ILE A 85 -28.35 -4.73 -20.16
C ILE A 85 -29.74 -5.37 -20.28
N GLY A 86 -30.75 -4.74 -19.67
CA GLY A 86 -32.14 -5.17 -19.69
C GLY A 86 -32.40 -6.52 -19.01
N SER A 87 -33.66 -6.95 -19.01
CA SER A 87 -34.12 -8.29 -18.59
C SER A 87 -33.76 -8.68 -17.14
N ASP A 88 -33.81 -9.98 -16.85
CA ASP A 88 -33.41 -10.56 -15.57
C ASP A 88 -31.92 -10.33 -15.24
N TRP A 89 -31.07 -10.14 -16.27
CA TRP A 89 -29.65 -9.84 -16.10
C TRP A 89 -29.40 -8.50 -15.41
N GLU A 90 -30.14 -7.46 -15.78
CA GLU A 90 -30.06 -6.15 -15.14
C GLU A 90 -30.51 -6.24 -13.68
N GLN A 91 -31.61 -6.96 -13.42
CA GLN A 91 -32.16 -7.18 -12.07
C GLN A 91 -31.17 -7.95 -11.18
N LEU A 92 -30.54 -9.01 -11.71
CA LEU A 92 -29.50 -9.77 -11.04
C LEU A 92 -28.28 -8.89 -10.70
N THR A 93 -27.84 -8.10 -11.67
CA THR A 93 -26.68 -7.21 -11.54
C THR A 93 -26.92 -6.16 -10.47
N LYS A 94 -28.10 -5.53 -10.47
CA LYS A 94 -28.55 -4.58 -9.44
C LYS A 94 -28.59 -5.22 -8.05
N ALA A 95 -29.19 -6.40 -7.93
CA ALA A 95 -29.28 -7.12 -6.66
C ALA A 95 -27.89 -7.47 -6.10
N LEU A 96 -27.02 -8.05 -6.92
CA LEU A 96 -25.66 -8.41 -6.50
C LEU A 96 -24.81 -7.16 -6.19
N PHE A 97 -24.98 -6.05 -6.91
CA PHE A 97 -24.31 -4.79 -6.62
C PHE A 97 -24.66 -4.28 -5.21
N VAL A 98 -25.96 -4.16 -4.89
CA VAL A 98 -26.44 -3.68 -3.58
C VAL A 98 -26.01 -4.62 -2.45
N LEU A 99 -26.17 -5.93 -2.65
CA LEU A 99 -25.81 -6.94 -1.64
C LEU A 99 -24.30 -7.03 -1.40
N ARG A 100 -23.47 -6.98 -2.46
CA ARG A 100 -21.99 -6.91 -2.33
C ARG A 100 -21.57 -5.67 -1.58
N LEU A 101 -22.16 -4.52 -1.95
CA LEU A 101 -21.91 -3.24 -1.31
C LEU A 101 -22.25 -3.34 0.18
N HIS A 102 -23.44 -3.82 0.54
CA HIS A 102 -23.84 -4.00 1.94
C HIS A 102 -22.89 -4.92 2.73
N ALA A 103 -22.56 -6.10 2.20
CA ALA A 103 -21.83 -7.13 2.92
C ALA A 103 -20.32 -6.87 3.08
N LYS A 104 -19.69 -6.18 2.12
CA LYS A 104 -18.26 -5.87 2.16
C LYS A 104 -18.05 -4.38 1.92
N GLN A 105 -17.10 -3.77 2.64
CA GLN A 105 -16.66 -2.39 2.43
C GLN A 105 -15.85 -2.23 1.12
N GLN A 106 -16.44 -2.59 -0.02
CA GLN A 106 -15.80 -2.52 -1.32
C GLN A 106 -15.88 -1.11 -1.90
N GLY A 107 -14.76 -0.66 -2.48
CA GLY A 107 -14.69 0.70 -3.00
C GLY A 107 -15.38 0.90 -4.36
N LEU A 108 -15.69 2.16 -4.71
CA LEU A 108 -16.37 2.54 -5.96
C LEU A 108 -15.74 1.93 -7.22
N SER A 109 -14.40 1.97 -7.34
CA SER A 109 -13.68 1.37 -8.48
C SER A 109 -13.87 -0.14 -8.58
N ASN A 110 -13.91 -0.85 -7.44
CA ASN A 110 -14.17 -2.29 -7.41
C ASN A 110 -15.61 -2.60 -7.82
N GLN A 111 -16.58 -1.80 -7.37
CA GLN A 111 -17.98 -1.96 -7.78
C GLN A 111 -18.17 -1.72 -9.28
N ARG A 112 -17.56 -0.66 -9.84
CA ARG A 112 -17.57 -0.41 -11.28
C ARG A 112 -16.94 -1.56 -12.07
N SER A 113 -15.82 -2.09 -11.61
CA SER A 113 -15.18 -3.26 -12.24
C SER A 113 -16.07 -4.51 -12.18
N PHE A 114 -16.84 -4.69 -11.10
CA PHE A 114 -17.81 -5.79 -10.99
C PHE A 114 -18.98 -5.61 -11.96
N LEU A 115 -19.51 -4.39 -12.11
CA LEU A 115 -20.52 -4.07 -13.13
C LEU A 115 -19.99 -4.28 -14.55
N THR A 116 -18.74 -3.89 -14.82
CA THR A 116 -18.08 -4.19 -16.11
C THR A 116 -18.11 -5.69 -16.39
N VAL A 117 -17.73 -6.52 -15.41
CA VAL A 117 -17.76 -7.99 -15.56
C VAL A 117 -19.17 -8.52 -15.77
N ALA A 118 -20.15 -8.07 -14.99
CA ALA A 118 -21.54 -8.47 -15.15
C ALA A 118 -22.05 -8.12 -16.56
N GLY A 119 -21.68 -6.96 -17.09
CA GLY A 119 -21.98 -6.53 -18.44
C GLY A 119 -21.34 -7.43 -19.52
N TYR A 120 -20.07 -7.83 -19.38
CA TYR A 120 -19.47 -8.80 -20.33
C TYR A 120 -20.18 -10.16 -20.31
N ILE A 121 -20.53 -10.65 -19.12
CA ILE A 121 -21.24 -11.93 -18.98
C ILE A 121 -22.63 -11.83 -19.59
N GLY A 122 -23.40 -10.80 -19.24
CA GLY A 122 -24.74 -10.55 -19.77
C GLY A 122 -24.75 -10.36 -21.29
N TYR A 123 -23.77 -9.64 -21.84
CA TYR A 123 -23.65 -9.44 -23.29
C TYR A 123 -23.54 -10.76 -24.05
N PHE A 124 -22.60 -11.64 -23.64
CA PHE A 124 -22.46 -12.94 -24.29
C PHE A 124 -23.65 -13.85 -24.01
N ALA A 125 -24.18 -13.87 -22.79
CA ALA A 125 -25.37 -14.68 -22.49
C ALA A 125 -26.57 -14.27 -23.37
N ASN A 126 -26.82 -12.97 -23.51
CA ASN A 126 -27.93 -12.43 -24.29
C ASN A 126 -27.76 -12.65 -25.80
N GLN A 127 -26.53 -12.59 -26.34
CA GLN A 127 -26.26 -12.91 -27.74
C GLN A 127 -26.69 -14.34 -28.13
N TYR A 128 -26.61 -15.29 -27.19
CA TYR A 128 -27.00 -16.69 -27.42
C TYR A 128 -28.36 -17.04 -26.79
N ASN A 129 -29.12 -16.02 -26.34
CA ASN A 129 -30.42 -16.18 -25.67
C ASN A 129 -30.36 -17.14 -24.46
N VAL A 130 -29.25 -17.11 -23.72
CA VAL A 130 -29.00 -17.94 -22.53
C VAL A 130 -29.60 -17.26 -21.32
N SER A 131 -30.51 -17.96 -20.63
CA SER A 131 -31.08 -17.51 -19.36
C SER A 131 -30.04 -17.48 -18.24
N ILE A 132 -30.25 -16.62 -17.23
CA ILE A 132 -29.43 -16.58 -16.00
C ILE A 132 -29.30 -17.95 -15.31
N TYR A 133 -30.31 -18.81 -15.48
CA TYR A 133 -30.37 -20.13 -14.87
C TYR A 133 -29.50 -21.17 -15.59
N ASP A 134 -29.19 -20.93 -16.87
CA ASP A 134 -28.57 -21.89 -17.78
C ASP A 134 -27.12 -21.54 -18.15
N ILE A 135 -26.56 -20.50 -17.52
CA ILE A 135 -25.19 -20.09 -17.77
C ILE A 135 -24.21 -21.23 -17.54
N SER A 136 -23.26 -21.36 -18.46
CA SER A 136 -22.23 -22.39 -18.46
C SER A 136 -20.84 -21.81 -18.18
N ARG A 137 -19.86 -22.70 -17.97
CA ARG A 137 -18.45 -22.29 -17.90
C ARG A 137 -17.95 -21.70 -19.22
N GLU A 138 -18.51 -22.14 -20.35
CA GLU A 138 -18.11 -21.67 -21.68
C GLU A 138 -18.48 -20.20 -21.88
N ASP A 139 -19.66 -19.79 -21.40
CA ASP A 139 -20.10 -18.39 -21.47
C ASP A 139 -19.17 -17.48 -20.66
N LEU A 140 -18.74 -17.94 -19.49
CA LEU A 140 -17.76 -17.24 -18.65
C LEU A 140 -16.36 -17.21 -19.29
N ASP A 141 -15.97 -18.26 -20.01
CA ASP A 141 -14.70 -18.29 -20.76
C ASP A 141 -14.73 -17.29 -21.92
N ARG A 142 -15.85 -17.17 -22.65
CA ARG A 142 -16.02 -16.17 -23.72
C ARG A 142 -15.87 -14.75 -23.19
N ALA A 143 -16.54 -14.44 -22.07
CA ALA A 143 -16.38 -13.17 -21.38
C ALA A 143 -14.92 -12.89 -20.98
N CYS A 144 -14.24 -13.86 -20.35
CA CYS A 144 -12.84 -13.73 -19.95
C CYS A 144 -11.88 -13.55 -21.15
N ASN A 145 -12.10 -14.28 -22.24
CA ASN A 145 -11.29 -14.15 -23.47
C ASN A 145 -11.45 -12.75 -24.08
N ARG A 146 -12.66 -12.19 -24.08
CA ARG A 146 -12.90 -10.83 -24.58
C ARG A 146 -12.27 -9.77 -23.65
N ILE A 147 -12.44 -9.90 -22.34
CA ILE A 147 -11.79 -9.05 -21.34
C ILE A 147 -10.27 -8.98 -21.54
N SER A 148 -9.63 -10.12 -21.84
CA SER A 148 -8.18 -10.18 -22.11
C SER A 148 -7.76 -9.44 -23.38
N LYS A 149 -8.64 -9.33 -24.39
CA LYS A 149 -8.37 -8.55 -25.60
C LYS A 149 -8.60 -7.06 -25.37
N ASP A 150 -9.60 -6.74 -24.56
CA ASP A 150 -10.05 -5.39 -24.38
C ASP A 150 -9.18 -4.61 -23.38
N TYR A 151 -8.60 -5.24 -22.36
CA TYR A 151 -7.87 -4.53 -21.30
C TYR A 151 -6.42 -4.98 -21.13
N SER A 152 -5.62 -4.14 -20.46
CA SER A 152 -4.24 -4.48 -20.09
C SER A 152 -4.20 -5.75 -19.23
N GLU A 153 -3.12 -6.51 -19.32
CA GLU A 153 -2.96 -7.80 -18.64
C GLU A 153 -3.25 -7.70 -17.13
N SER A 154 -2.78 -6.63 -16.48
CA SER A 154 -2.99 -6.40 -15.05
C SER A 154 -4.44 -6.13 -14.68
N PHE A 155 -5.16 -5.34 -15.48
CA PHE A 155 -6.56 -5.05 -15.22
C PHE A 155 -7.44 -6.25 -15.59
N ALA A 156 -7.17 -6.92 -16.72
CA ALA A 156 -7.85 -8.15 -17.13
C ALA A 156 -7.72 -9.25 -16.06
N TYR A 157 -6.53 -9.45 -15.50
CA TYR A 157 -6.32 -10.40 -14.40
C TYR A 157 -7.20 -10.10 -13.18
N SER A 158 -7.36 -8.81 -12.83
CA SER A 158 -8.28 -8.37 -11.76
C SER A 158 -9.73 -8.68 -12.12
N LEU A 159 -10.16 -8.38 -13.35
CA LEU A 159 -11.51 -8.66 -13.83
C LEU A 159 -11.81 -10.17 -13.86
N HIS A 160 -10.86 -11.03 -14.24
CA HIS A 160 -11.05 -12.49 -14.19
C HIS A 160 -11.33 -13.01 -12.77
N LYS A 161 -10.74 -12.38 -11.74
CA LYS A 161 -11.08 -12.70 -10.34
C LYS A 161 -12.51 -12.31 -10.01
N LEU A 162 -12.98 -11.19 -10.55
CA LEU A 162 -14.36 -10.74 -10.37
C LEU A 162 -15.35 -11.61 -11.16
N VAL A 163 -14.97 -12.19 -12.31
CA VAL A 163 -15.79 -13.20 -13.02
C VAL A 163 -15.96 -14.45 -12.16
N ALA A 164 -14.87 -14.94 -11.56
CA ALA A 164 -14.93 -16.05 -10.62
C ALA A 164 -15.78 -15.71 -9.37
N GLU A 165 -15.69 -14.47 -8.88
CA GLU A 165 -16.56 -14.00 -7.79
C GLU A 165 -18.04 -13.97 -8.19
N PHE A 166 -18.35 -13.46 -9.39
CA PHE A 166 -19.71 -13.41 -9.93
C PHE A 166 -20.30 -14.82 -10.02
N ALA A 167 -19.59 -15.76 -10.65
CA ALA A 167 -19.98 -17.16 -10.74
C ALA A 167 -20.17 -17.80 -9.35
N GLY A 168 -19.28 -17.47 -8.41
CA GLY A 168 -19.41 -17.88 -7.02
C GLY A 168 -20.72 -17.41 -6.40
N HIS A 169 -21.13 -16.15 -6.61
CA HIS A 169 -22.41 -15.64 -6.11
C HIS A 169 -23.61 -16.38 -6.72
N LEU A 170 -23.54 -16.79 -7.99
CA LEU A 170 -24.60 -17.60 -8.59
C LEU A 170 -24.70 -18.98 -7.92
N ASP A 171 -23.57 -19.66 -7.70
CA ASP A 171 -23.51 -20.95 -7.02
C ASP A 171 -24.00 -20.85 -5.58
N ALA A 172 -23.52 -19.84 -4.83
CA ALA A 172 -23.81 -19.65 -3.42
C ALA A 172 -25.25 -19.23 -3.13
N ASN A 173 -25.98 -18.72 -4.13
CA ASN A 173 -27.39 -18.37 -4.00
C ASN A 173 -28.31 -19.32 -4.78
N GLY A 174 -27.78 -20.45 -5.26
CA GLY A 174 -28.57 -21.49 -5.94
C GLY A 174 -29.31 -20.98 -7.18
N LEU A 175 -28.68 -20.09 -7.94
CA LEU A 175 -29.31 -19.45 -9.11
C LEU A 175 -29.14 -20.29 -10.38
N CYS A 176 -28.04 -21.02 -10.54
CA CYS A 176 -27.79 -21.77 -11.77
C CYS A 176 -28.22 -23.23 -11.67
N LYS A 177 -28.52 -23.86 -12.82
CA LYS A 177 -28.74 -25.31 -12.91
C LYS A 177 -27.45 -26.08 -12.65
N ASN A 178 -26.36 -25.59 -13.22
CA ASN A 178 -25.05 -26.20 -13.11
C ASN A 178 -24.23 -25.52 -12.01
N LEU A 179 -23.48 -26.32 -11.25
CA LEU A 179 -22.48 -25.80 -10.32
C LEU A 179 -21.27 -25.28 -11.13
N LEU A 180 -21.08 -23.97 -11.13
CA LEU A 180 -20.05 -23.33 -11.95
C LEU A 180 -18.66 -23.59 -11.37
N ASN A 181 -18.45 -23.33 -10.08
CA ASN A 181 -17.15 -23.41 -9.40
C ASN A 181 -16.01 -22.90 -10.28
N TYR A 182 -16.20 -21.70 -10.82
CA TYR A 182 -15.48 -21.23 -12.00
C TYR A 182 -14.12 -20.61 -11.64
N LYS A 183 -13.11 -20.98 -12.43
CA LYS A 183 -11.82 -20.30 -12.49
C LYS A 183 -11.37 -20.29 -13.94
N TYR A 184 -11.04 -19.10 -14.44
CA TYR A 184 -10.56 -18.95 -15.80
C TYR A 184 -9.23 -19.68 -16.01
N SER A 185 -9.19 -20.57 -16.99
CA SER A 185 -8.06 -21.48 -17.25
C SER A 185 -6.80 -20.73 -17.72
N LYS A 186 -6.98 -19.68 -18.52
CA LYS A 186 -5.88 -18.84 -19.04
C LYS A 186 -5.50 -17.68 -18.11
N GLN A 187 -6.03 -17.65 -16.87
CA GLN A 187 -5.70 -16.61 -15.91
C GLN A 187 -4.23 -16.76 -15.47
N LYS A 188 -3.35 -15.97 -16.09
CA LYS A 188 -1.93 -15.85 -15.71
C LYS A 188 -1.73 -14.59 -14.87
N ARG A 189 -0.86 -14.69 -13.86
CA ARG A 189 -0.46 -13.51 -13.07
C ARG A 189 0.41 -12.62 -13.99
N PRO A 190 0.17 -11.30 -14.05
CA PRO A 190 0.92 -10.41 -14.92
C PRO A 190 2.41 -10.41 -14.61
N ALA A 191 3.26 -10.30 -15.64
CA ALA A 191 4.72 -10.26 -15.46
C ALA A 191 5.19 -9.09 -14.57
N SER A 192 4.47 -7.97 -14.59
CA SER A 192 4.71 -6.78 -13.77
C SER A 192 4.28 -6.90 -12.30
N ALA A 193 3.57 -7.99 -11.95
CA ALA A 193 3.08 -8.31 -10.61
C ALA A 193 3.86 -9.48 -9.97
N ASN A 194 4.97 -9.88 -10.61
CA ASN A 194 5.87 -10.90 -10.11
C ASN A 194 6.62 -10.35 -8.88
N ALA A 195 6.04 -10.60 -7.72
CA ALA A 195 6.89 -11.25 -6.73
C ALA A 195 7.41 -12.54 -7.32
N ILE A 196 8.66 -12.84 -7.04
CA ILE A 196 9.23 -14.12 -7.42
C ILE A 196 8.49 -15.17 -6.60
N GLY A 197 7.41 -15.72 -7.17
CA GLY A 197 6.97 -17.04 -6.75
C GLY A 197 8.15 -17.98 -6.93
N THR A 198 8.33 -18.91 -6.01
CA THR A 198 9.40 -19.92 -6.00
C THR A 198 9.69 -20.40 -7.42
N LYS A 199 10.74 -19.85 -8.05
CA LYS A 199 11.24 -20.33 -9.34
C LYS A 199 12.02 -21.61 -9.05
N ARG A 200 12.10 -22.54 -10.00
CA ARG A 200 13.02 -23.67 -9.83
C ARG A 200 14.43 -23.09 -9.83
N LEU A 201 15.26 -23.48 -8.87
CA LEU A 201 16.65 -23.02 -8.73
C LEU A 201 17.47 -23.16 -10.02
N ASP A 202 17.13 -24.13 -10.87
CA ASP A 202 17.83 -24.43 -12.12
C ASP A 202 17.34 -23.59 -13.32
N ASP A 203 16.35 -22.70 -13.15
CA ASP A 203 15.86 -21.82 -14.20
C ASP A 203 16.87 -20.67 -14.41
N PRO A 204 17.43 -20.47 -15.62
CA PRO A 204 18.36 -19.36 -15.91
C PRO A 204 17.73 -17.98 -15.65
N ASN A 205 16.40 -17.87 -15.66
CA ASN A 205 15.70 -16.65 -15.29
C ASN A 205 15.63 -16.41 -13.76
N THR A 206 16.20 -17.28 -12.91
CA THR A 206 16.25 -17.11 -11.45
C THR A 206 17.18 -15.96 -11.05
N LEU A 207 18.22 -15.69 -11.85
CA LEU A 207 19.11 -14.53 -11.70
C LEU A 207 18.50 -13.22 -12.22
N ILE A 208 17.48 -13.30 -13.09
CA ILE A 208 16.83 -12.14 -13.70
C ILE A 208 15.79 -11.60 -12.72
N THR A 209 16.16 -10.51 -12.03
CA THR A 209 15.24 -9.73 -11.21
C THR A 209 14.48 -8.73 -12.09
N ASN A 210 13.15 -8.82 -12.13
CA ASN A 210 12.32 -7.70 -12.59
C ASN A 210 12.19 -6.70 -11.43
N GLU A 211 13.29 -6.02 -11.10
CA GLU A 211 13.37 -5.11 -9.97
C GLU A 211 12.48 -3.88 -10.18
N LYS A 212 11.46 -3.72 -9.32
CA LYS A 212 10.88 -2.40 -9.03
C LYS A 212 11.63 -1.73 -7.87
N VAL A 213 12.96 -1.84 -7.92
CA VAL A 213 13.86 -1.17 -6.98
C VAL A 213 14.26 0.14 -7.64
N LEU A 214 14.11 1.23 -6.92
CA LEU A 214 14.51 2.55 -7.40
C LEU A 214 16.02 2.60 -7.55
N ALA A 215 16.48 3.09 -8.70
CA ALA A 215 17.88 3.35 -8.92
C ALA A 215 18.41 4.33 -7.85
N PRO A 216 19.63 4.15 -7.31
CA PRO A 216 20.20 5.04 -6.30
C PRO A 216 20.20 6.53 -6.69
N VAL A 217 20.27 6.82 -7.99
CA VAL A 217 20.17 8.18 -8.54
C VAL A 217 18.86 8.87 -8.14
N VAL A 218 17.74 8.13 -8.04
CA VAL A 218 16.44 8.68 -7.65
C VAL A 218 16.49 9.25 -6.22
N PHE A 219 17.09 8.52 -5.28
CA PHE A 219 17.25 9.00 -3.90
C PHE A 219 18.20 10.20 -3.82
N LYS A 220 19.29 10.18 -4.59
CA LYS A 220 20.24 11.30 -4.66
C LYS A 220 19.55 12.56 -5.16
N VAL A 221 18.80 12.46 -6.26
CA VAL A 221 18.05 13.57 -6.85
C VAL A 221 17.01 14.10 -5.87
N LEU A 222 16.24 13.24 -5.19
CA LEU A 222 15.29 13.69 -4.17
C LEU A 222 15.95 14.42 -3.01
N GLY A 223 17.12 13.95 -2.56
CA GLY A 223 17.93 14.65 -1.56
C GLY A 223 18.38 16.04 -2.02
N GLN A 224 18.84 16.15 -3.27
CA GLN A 224 19.24 17.43 -3.85
C GLN A 224 18.04 18.37 -4.04
N LEU A 225 16.89 17.87 -4.48
CA LEU A 225 15.65 18.65 -4.55
C LEU A 225 15.22 19.14 -3.16
N TYR A 226 15.30 18.30 -2.13
CA TYR A 226 15.02 18.69 -0.74
C TYR A 226 15.97 19.80 -0.25
N GLN A 227 17.23 19.80 -0.69
CA GLN A 227 18.21 20.83 -0.29
C GLN A 227 18.09 22.12 -1.10
N ASN A 228 17.88 22.02 -2.41
CA ASN A 228 18.07 23.13 -3.34
C ASN A 228 16.76 23.87 -3.68
N VAL A 229 15.61 23.20 -3.61
CA VAL A 229 14.33 23.84 -3.94
C VAL A 229 13.90 24.77 -2.81
N PRO A 230 13.64 26.06 -3.09
CA PRO A 230 13.27 27.05 -2.07
C PRO A 230 12.05 26.62 -1.24
N LYS A 231 12.04 27.00 0.04
CA LYS A 231 10.98 26.62 0.99
C LYS A 231 9.60 27.21 0.61
N ASP A 232 9.58 28.35 -0.05
CA ASP A 232 8.37 29.04 -0.55
C ASP A 232 7.94 28.57 -1.95
N HIS A 233 8.68 27.64 -2.56
CA HIS A 233 8.37 27.15 -3.89
C HIS A 233 7.02 26.39 -3.94
N LYS A 234 6.24 26.58 -5.01
CA LYS A 234 4.90 25.98 -5.18
C LYS A 234 4.85 24.45 -5.06
N TYR A 235 5.97 23.77 -5.35
CA TYR A 235 6.09 22.31 -5.30
C TYR A 235 6.82 21.79 -4.05
N ARG A 236 7.24 22.66 -3.14
CA ARG A 236 7.96 22.28 -1.91
C ARG A 236 7.20 21.23 -1.10
N PHE A 237 5.88 21.42 -0.96
CA PHE A 237 4.99 20.46 -0.31
C PHE A 237 5.11 19.04 -0.86
N TYR A 238 5.19 18.87 -2.19
CA TYR A 238 5.29 17.55 -2.81
C TYR A 238 6.67 16.93 -2.65
N ILE A 239 7.73 17.73 -2.65
CA ILE A 239 9.09 17.27 -2.39
C ILE A 239 9.17 16.70 -0.97
N LEU A 240 8.66 17.44 0.02
CA LEU A 240 8.61 16.97 1.41
C LEU A 240 7.81 15.66 1.55
N LEU A 241 6.68 15.55 0.84
CA LEU A 241 5.88 14.33 0.80
C LEU A 241 6.63 13.15 0.15
N LEU A 242 7.36 13.37 -0.95
CA LEU A 242 8.21 12.35 -1.58
C LEU A 242 9.36 11.90 -0.67
N THR A 243 10.03 12.83 0.01
CA THR A 243 11.07 12.51 0.98
C THR A 243 10.50 11.68 2.14
N PHE A 244 9.28 11.99 2.60
CA PHE A 244 8.59 11.19 3.60
C PHE A 244 8.30 9.75 3.11
N PHE A 245 7.91 9.57 1.84
CA PHE A 245 7.77 8.23 1.24
C PHE A 245 9.11 7.48 1.20
N ALA A 246 10.19 8.15 0.81
CA ALA A 246 11.52 7.57 0.74
C ALA A 246 12.00 7.08 2.12
N CYS A 247 11.70 7.80 3.19
CA CYS A 247 12.09 7.42 4.55
C CYS A 247 11.19 6.31 5.16
N THR A 248 9.90 6.27 4.83
CA THR A 248 8.93 5.45 5.59
C THR A 248 8.30 4.28 4.81
N GLY A 249 8.34 4.31 3.47
CA GLY A 249 7.74 3.29 2.60
C GLY A 249 6.23 3.10 2.79
N ARG A 250 5.55 4.11 3.36
CA ARG A 250 4.10 4.08 3.59
C ARG A 250 3.31 4.17 2.29
N ARG A 251 2.05 3.73 2.33
CA ARG A 251 1.12 3.97 1.21
C ARG A 251 0.69 5.42 1.20
N PHE A 252 0.34 5.92 0.01
CA PHE A 252 -0.23 7.27 -0.11
C PHE A 252 -1.44 7.47 0.80
N SER A 253 -2.37 6.52 0.85
CA SER A 253 -3.56 6.60 1.70
C SER A 253 -3.30 6.51 3.20
N GLU A 254 -2.10 6.08 3.61
CA GLU A 254 -1.68 6.09 5.01
C GLU A 254 -1.09 7.45 5.37
N LEU A 255 -0.28 8.03 4.48
CA LEU A 255 0.32 9.36 4.69
C LEU A 255 -0.69 10.50 4.55
N SER A 256 -1.58 10.46 3.56
CA SER A 256 -2.57 11.55 3.35
C SER A 256 -3.51 11.74 4.54
N LEU A 257 -3.67 10.69 5.36
CA LEU A 257 -4.50 10.66 6.57
C LEU A 257 -3.70 10.74 7.86
N LEU A 258 -2.41 11.06 7.78
CA LEU A 258 -1.58 11.15 8.96
C LEU A 258 -2.04 12.33 9.83
N PRO A 259 -2.40 12.09 11.11
CA PRO A 259 -2.73 13.17 12.03
C PRO A 259 -1.57 14.15 12.17
N ASN A 260 -1.87 15.44 12.31
CA ASN A 260 -0.90 16.45 12.68
C ASN A 260 -0.36 16.14 14.08
N GLN A 261 0.93 15.81 14.17
CA GLN A 261 1.57 15.36 15.40
C GLN A 261 3.08 15.57 15.30
N GLU A 262 3.75 15.53 16.43
CA GLU A 262 5.21 15.40 16.51
C GLU A 262 5.62 13.93 16.65
N ILE A 263 6.90 13.65 16.44
CA ILE A 263 7.45 12.32 16.66
C ILE A 263 7.48 12.02 18.16
N GLN A 264 6.83 10.94 18.55
CA GLN A 264 6.75 10.47 19.93
C GLN A 264 7.83 9.42 20.21
N ILE A 265 8.15 9.22 21.48
CA ILE A 265 9.08 8.18 21.95
C ILE A 265 8.29 7.24 22.87
N ASP A 266 8.42 5.94 22.68
CA ASP A 266 7.75 4.97 23.54
C ASP A 266 8.58 4.64 24.79
N LYS A 267 8.10 3.68 25.58
CA LYS A 267 8.73 3.30 26.85
C LYS A 267 10.13 2.71 26.68
N ASP A 268 10.40 2.18 25.48
CA ASP A 268 11.65 1.51 25.13
C ASP A 268 12.62 2.46 24.39
N GLY A 269 12.31 3.76 24.35
CA GLY A 269 13.14 4.76 23.69
C GLY A 269 12.99 4.80 22.17
N VAL A 270 12.02 4.08 21.59
CA VAL A 270 11.86 3.97 20.14
C VAL A 270 10.93 5.07 19.62
N ALA A 271 11.40 5.78 18.59
CA ALA A 271 10.65 6.86 17.95
C ALA A 271 9.51 6.32 17.06
N TYR A 272 8.32 6.91 17.17
CA TYR A 272 7.15 6.52 16.39
C TYR A 272 6.19 7.68 16.07
N LEU A 273 5.35 7.45 15.06
CA LEU A 273 4.17 8.26 14.73
C LEU A 273 2.91 7.41 14.82
N GLU A 274 1.77 8.02 15.08
CA GLU A 274 0.48 7.35 15.02
C GLU A 274 -0.14 7.49 13.63
N TYR A 275 -0.58 6.38 13.04
CA TYR A 275 -1.19 6.37 11.71
C TYR A 275 -2.40 5.43 11.61
N PHE A 276 -3.20 5.63 10.57
CA PHE A 276 -4.30 4.74 10.22
C PHE A 276 -3.88 3.83 9.05
N PRO A 277 -3.87 2.49 9.20
CA PRO A 277 -3.47 1.54 8.15
C PRO A 277 -4.55 1.40 7.06
N ARG A 278 -4.96 2.52 6.44
CA ARG A 278 -6.03 2.55 5.44
C ARG A 278 -5.54 2.05 4.09
N LYS A 279 -6.33 1.15 3.49
CA LYS A 279 -6.16 0.69 2.11
C LYS A 279 -7.36 1.14 1.30
N VAL A 280 -7.13 1.99 0.28
CA VAL A 280 -8.21 2.53 -0.60
C VAL A 280 -9.12 1.42 -1.14
N SER A 281 -8.55 0.27 -1.50
CA SER A 281 -9.31 -0.88 -2.02
C SER A 281 -10.31 -1.48 -1.01
N ARG A 282 -10.11 -1.24 0.29
CA ARG A 282 -10.95 -1.75 1.39
C ARG A 282 -11.99 -0.72 1.84
N GLY A 283 -12.28 0.32 1.06
CA GLY A 283 -13.41 1.18 1.42
C GLY A 283 -13.17 2.01 2.69
N ASN A 284 -14.25 2.21 3.43
CA ASN A 284 -14.26 2.76 4.78
C ASN A 284 -14.22 1.65 5.83
N THR A 285 -13.46 0.57 5.59
CA THR A 285 -13.23 -0.42 6.64
C THR A 285 -12.61 0.30 7.84
N PHE A 286 -13.15 0.04 9.02
CA PHE A 286 -12.58 0.52 10.27
C PHE A 286 -11.11 0.12 10.37
N THR A 287 -10.24 1.11 10.57
CA THR A 287 -8.81 0.89 10.75
C THR A 287 -8.39 1.46 12.09
N PRO A 288 -7.99 0.60 13.06
CA PRO A 288 -7.52 1.08 14.34
C PRO A 288 -6.23 1.86 14.14
N LYS A 289 -6.04 2.90 14.94
CA LYS A 289 -4.80 3.64 15.00
C LYS A 289 -3.66 2.72 15.45
N ARG A 290 -2.50 2.82 14.78
CA ARG A 290 -1.30 2.02 15.08
C ARG A 290 -0.07 2.91 15.19
N LYS A 291 0.97 2.38 15.83
CA LYS A 291 2.30 2.99 15.85
C LYS A 291 3.05 2.64 14.56
N LEU A 292 3.62 3.66 13.93
CA LEU A 292 4.60 3.57 12.87
C LEU A 292 5.94 3.89 13.50
N TYR A 293 6.73 2.86 13.78
CA TYR A 293 8.10 3.02 14.22
C TYR A 293 8.95 3.61 13.09
N LEU A 294 9.90 4.48 13.45
CA LEU A 294 10.72 5.23 12.51
C LEU A 294 12.19 4.78 12.58
N PRO A 295 12.89 4.64 11.43
CA PRO A 295 14.31 4.30 11.41
C PRO A 295 15.14 5.42 12.05
N SER A 296 16.05 5.06 12.96
CA SER A 296 16.89 6.01 13.69
C SER A 296 17.74 6.88 12.76
N GLN A 297 18.26 6.32 11.68
CA GLN A 297 19.09 7.04 10.69
C GLN A 297 18.32 8.13 9.93
N THR A 298 17.00 8.01 9.82
CA THR A 298 16.14 9.00 9.14
C THR A 298 15.45 9.95 10.10
N LEU A 299 15.63 9.77 11.41
CA LEU A 299 14.84 10.45 12.43
C LEU A 299 15.06 11.97 12.43
N ALA A 300 16.31 12.42 12.31
CA ALA A 300 16.64 13.85 12.26
C ALA A 300 15.96 14.53 11.06
N LEU A 301 16.10 13.93 9.88
CA LEU A 301 15.47 14.41 8.65
C LEU A 301 13.94 14.42 8.75
N LEU A 302 13.33 13.38 9.33
CA LEU A 302 11.88 13.33 9.52
C LEU A 302 11.37 14.41 10.48
N ARG A 303 12.13 14.76 11.53
CA ARG A 303 11.78 15.88 12.43
C ARG A 303 11.77 17.21 11.68
N GLU A 304 12.79 17.48 10.88
CA GLU A 304 12.86 18.70 10.05
C GLU A 304 11.70 18.76 9.05
N ILE A 305 11.44 17.65 8.34
CA ILE A 305 10.35 17.55 7.37
C ILE A 305 8.98 17.80 8.03
N ILE A 306 8.72 17.20 9.20
CA ILE A 306 7.46 17.38 9.92
C ILE A 306 7.29 18.85 10.32
N SER A 307 8.33 19.46 10.89
CA SER A 307 8.30 20.87 11.27
C SER A 307 8.04 21.78 10.06
N GLU A 308 8.69 21.51 8.93
CA GLU A 308 8.50 22.29 7.71
C GLU A 308 7.10 22.10 7.11
N ILE A 309 6.59 20.87 7.04
CA ILE A 309 5.22 20.60 6.59
C ILE A 309 4.22 21.31 7.49
N GLN A 310 4.40 21.23 8.81
CA GLN A 310 3.53 21.90 9.77
C GLN A 310 3.51 23.41 9.54
N TYR A 311 4.66 24.03 9.30
CA TYR A 311 4.72 25.44 8.94
C TYR A 311 3.97 25.74 7.64
N LEU A 312 4.28 25.01 6.54
CA LEU A 312 3.68 25.24 5.22
C LEU A 312 2.16 25.02 5.18
N THR A 313 1.64 24.17 6.06
CA THR A 313 0.22 23.80 6.10
C THR A 313 -0.53 24.42 7.27
N GLY A 314 0.11 25.32 8.03
CA GLY A 314 -0.48 26.03 9.17
C GLY A 314 -1.76 26.78 8.79
N ASP A 315 -1.65 27.69 7.82
CA ASP A 315 -2.79 28.48 7.35
C ASP A 315 -3.89 27.60 6.74
N CYS A 316 -3.50 26.50 6.06
CA CYS A 316 -4.45 25.53 5.52
C CYS A 316 -5.27 24.85 6.64
N ARG A 317 -4.64 24.48 7.76
CA ARG A 317 -5.34 23.91 8.92
C ARG A 317 -6.29 24.92 9.57
N ASP A 318 -5.86 26.18 9.70
CA ASP A 318 -6.70 27.24 10.25
C ASP A 318 -7.93 27.50 9.35
N THR A 319 -7.74 27.57 8.03
CA THR A 319 -8.83 27.62 7.06
C THR A 319 -9.76 26.41 7.18
N ALA A 320 -9.21 25.19 7.30
CA ALA A 320 -10.02 23.98 7.47
C ALA A 320 -10.82 23.97 8.77
N LEU A 321 -10.26 24.53 9.85
CA LEU A 321 -10.95 24.70 11.13
C LEU A 321 -12.11 25.68 10.99
N GLU A 322 -11.91 26.81 10.31
CA GLU A 322 -12.98 27.77 10.06
C GLU A 322 -14.06 27.21 9.12
N MET A 323 -13.68 26.45 8.09
CA MET A 323 -14.63 25.75 7.23
C MET A 323 -15.53 24.81 8.05
N HIS A 324 -14.93 24.05 8.97
CA HIS A 324 -15.67 23.18 9.88
C HIS A 324 -16.55 23.97 10.86
N ARG A 325 -16.07 25.08 11.41
CA ARG A 325 -16.85 25.92 12.33
C ARG A 325 -18.05 26.59 11.65
N SER A 326 -17.82 27.15 10.46
CA SER A 326 -18.83 27.90 9.68
C SER A 326 -19.74 27.02 8.84
N GLN A 327 -19.45 25.71 8.75
CA GLN A 327 -20.13 24.74 7.88
C GLN A 327 -20.13 25.21 6.41
N GLY A 328 -19.02 25.77 5.94
CA GLY A 328 -18.89 26.35 4.60
C GLY A 328 -17.44 26.65 4.21
N ILE A 329 -17.25 27.61 3.29
CA ILE A 329 -15.93 28.16 2.94
C ILE A 329 -15.42 29.10 4.03
N ASP A 330 -14.10 29.28 4.14
CA ASP A 330 -13.52 30.30 5.03
C ASP A 330 -13.84 31.69 4.49
N GLY A 331 -14.86 32.32 5.08
CA GLY A 331 -15.34 33.65 4.71
C GLY A 331 -14.71 34.77 5.52
N ARG A 332 -13.67 34.54 6.34
CA ARG A 332 -13.12 35.59 7.22
C ARG A 332 -12.62 36.79 6.44
N PHE A 333 -12.00 36.57 5.28
CA PHE A 333 -11.52 37.63 4.40
C PHE A 333 -12.65 38.49 3.80
N LEU A 334 -13.89 37.99 3.77
CA LEU A 334 -15.05 38.70 3.23
C LEU A 334 -15.60 39.78 4.20
N LYS A 335 -15.28 39.71 5.49
CA LYS A 335 -15.86 40.60 6.52
C LYS A 335 -15.48 42.08 6.35
N ASN A 336 -14.30 42.33 5.78
CA ASN A 336 -13.73 43.68 5.65
C ASN A 336 -13.71 44.14 4.17
N CYS A 337 -14.46 43.47 3.30
CA CYS A 337 -14.53 43.84 1.89
C CYS A 337 -15.50 45.02 1.68
N PRO A 338 -15.21 45.92 0.72
CA PRO A 338 -16.16 46.95 0.31
C PRO A 338 -17.42 46.31 -0.31
N ASP A 339 -18.52 47.06 -0.31
CA ASP A 339 -19.79 46.60 -0.88
C ASP A 339 -19.70 46.31 -2.38
N GLN A 340 -18.90 47.11 -3.09
CA GLN A 340 -18.57 46.94 -4.51
C GLN A 340 -17.10 46.53 -4.64
N LEU A 341 -16.87 45.36 -5.25
CA LEU A 341 -15.54 44.79 -5.47
C LEU A 341 -15.21 44.86 -6.97
N PHE A 342 -14.29 45.75 -7.30
CA PHE A 342 -13.78 45.94 -8.66
C PHE A 342 -12.57 45.05 -8.91
N SER A 343 -12.04 45.08 -10.14
CA SER A 343 -10.88 44.25 -10.52
C SER A 343 -9.66 44.46 -9.63
N LYS A 344 -9.43 45.68 -9.12
CA LYS A 344 -8.31 45.99 -8.20
C LYS A 344 -8.48 45.32 -6.85
N ASP A 345 -9.69 45.32 -6.30
CA ASP A 345 -9.98 44.68 -5.01
C ASP A 345 -9.81 43.16 -5.11
N LEU A 346 -10.23 42.57 -6.23
CA LEU A 346 -10.02 41.15 -6.49
C LEU A 346 -8.52 40.79 -6.57
N GLU A 347 -7.70 41.64 -7.19
CA GLU A 347 -6.23 41.44 -7.23
C GLU A 347 -5.62 41.50 -5.82
N LEU A 348 -6.05 42.42 -4.95
CA LEU A 348 -5.63 42.47 -3.54
C LEU A 348 -6.02 41.20 -2.77
N LEU A 349 -7.19 40.64 -3.07
CA LEU A 349 -7.66 39.37 -2.50
C LEU A 349 -7.02 38.14 -3.15
N LYS A 350 -6.12 38.31 -4.13
CA LYS A 350 -5.51 37.24 -4.94
C LYS A 350 -6.54 36.40 -5.70
N ILE A 351 -7.68 36.99 -6.06
CA ILE A 351 -8.76 36.39 -6.84
C ILE A 351 -8.65 36.87 -8.29
N SER A 352 -8.86 35.96 -9.25
CA SER A 352 -8.77 36.31 -10.67
C SER A 352 -9.86 37.31 -11.08
N LYS A 353 -9.46 38.43 -11.68
CA LYS A 353 -10.40 39.39 -12.30
C LYS A 353 -11.26 38.82 -13.42
N SER A 354 -10.91 37.65 -13.96
CA SER A 354 -11.70 36.96 -14.98
C SER A 354 -13.12 36.60 -14.53
N ILE A 355 -13.39 36.59 -13.21
CA ILE A 355 -14.73 36.36 -12.66
C ILE A 355 -15.73 37.48 -13.02
N LEU A 356 -15.24 38.66 -13.40
CA LEU A 356 -16.06 39.78 -13.85
C LEU A 356 -16.24 39.81 -15.39
N GLY A 357 -15.60 38.88 -16.10
CA GLY A 357 -15.61 38.84 -17.57
C GLY A 357 -16.92 38.30 -18.16
N LYS A 358 -17.13 38.57 -19.45
CA LYS A 358 -18.35 38.19 -20.21
C LYS A 358 -18.69 36.69 -20.21
N ASN A 359 -17.68 35.83 -20.02
CA ASN A 359 -17.84 34.37 -20.01
C ASN A 359 -17.91 33.78 -18.60
N SER A 360 -17.89 34.60 -17.55
CA SER A 360 -17.81 34.11 -16.18
C SER A 360 -19.10 33.43 -15.74
N ARG A 361 -18.96 32.38 -14.92
CA ARG A 361 -20.11 31.72 -14.28
C ARG A 361 -20.88 32.71 -13.39
N LEU A 362 -20.17 33.64 -12.75
CA LEU A 362 -20.74 34.62 -11.83
C LEU A 362 -21.65 35.63 -12.54
N LEU A 363 -21.27 36.06 -13.75
CA LEU A 363 -22.10 36.93 -14.59
C LEU A 363 -23.38 36.20 -15.02
N LYS A 364 -23.27 34.94 -15.47
CA LYS A 364 -24.43 34.10 -15.84
C LYS A 364 -25.40 33.87 -14.68
N GLU A 365 -24.88 33.84 -13.46
CA GLU A 365 -25.67 33.70 -12.22
C GLU A 365 -26.23 35.05 -11.71
N GLY A 366 -25.98 36.17 -12.41
CA GLY A 366 -26.56 37.48 -12.09
C GLY A 366 -25.86 38.23 -10.94
N TYR A 367 -24.59 37.92 -10.66
CA TYR A 367 -23.83 38.50 -9.55
C TYR A 367 -22.73 39.49 -9.98
N VAL A 368 -22.70 39.87 -11.26
CA VAL A 368 -21.77 40.87 -11.78
C VAL A 368 -22.59 42.05 -12.30
N PHE A 369 -22.19 43.24 -11.89
CA PHE A 369 -22.89 44.49 -12.14
C PHE A 369 -21.95 45.48 -12.82
N GLU A 370 -22.52 46.45 -13.53
CA GLU A 370 -21.78 47.56 -14.13
C GLU A 370 -22.02 48.81 -13.28
N ASP A 371 -20.95 49.52 -12.92
CA ASP A 371 -21.06 50.78 -12.20
C ASP A 371 -21.46 51.91 -13.15
N GLU A 372 -22.56 52.59 -12.85
CA GLU A 372 -23.15 53.62 -13.72
C GLU A 372 -22.24 54.84 -13.92
N ASN A 373 -21.35 55.13 -12.96
CA ASN A 373 -20.47 56.30 -13.01
C ASN A 373 -19.16 56.03 -13.78
N SER A 374 -18.59 54.83 -13.64
CA SER A 374 -17.27 54.49 -14.18
C SER A 374 -17.31 53.52 -15.37
N GLY A 375 -18.45 52.87 -15.65
CA GLY A 375 -18.58 51.80 -16.64
C GLY A 375 -17.78 50.54 -16.29
N GLN A 376 -17.26 50.43 -15.06
CA GLN A 376 -16.47 49.30 -14.61
C GLN A 376 -17.37 48.19 -14.07
N MET A 377 -17.01 46.94 -14.41
CA MET A 377 -17.68 45.77 -13.86
C MET A 377 -17.23 45.54 -12.41
N TYR A 378 -18.17 45.19 -11.53
CA TYR A 378 -17.93 44.84 -10.14
C TYR A 378 -18.79 43.66 -9.69
N THR A 379 -18.42 43.04 -8.57
CA THR A 379 -19.24 42.05 -7.83
C THR A 379 -19.50 42.55 -6.42
N THR A 380 -20.50 42.00 -5.74
CA THR A 380 -20.71 42.22 -4.31
C THR A 380 -20.07 41.13 -3.46
N VAL A 381 -20.02 41.34 -2.14
CA VAL A 381 -19.61 40.30 -1.17
C VAL A 381 -20.45 39.03 -1.30
N GLN A 382 -21.75 39.16 -1.61
CA GLN A 382 -22.63 38.00 -1.85
C GLN A 382 -22.22 37.24 -3.11
N GLY A 383 -21.92 37.95 -4.20
CA GLY A 383 -21.38 37.35 -5.43
C GLY A 383 -20.05 36.65 -5.18
N LEU A 384 -19.15 37.26 -4.42
CA LEU A 384 -17.86 36.65 -4.09
C LEU A 384 -18.02 35.39 -3.24
N LYS A 385 -18.92 35.39 -2.25
CA LYS A 385 -19.28 34.20 -1.46
C LYS A 385 -19.85 33.08 -2.33
N LYS A 386 -20.65 33.41 -3.34
CA LYS A 386 -21.18 32.45 -4.32
C LYS A 386 -20.05 31.85 -5.16
N TYR A 387 -19.15 32.68 -5.67
CA TYR A 387 -17.97 32.24 -6.42
C TYR A 387 -17.09 31.30 -5.61
N CYS A 388 -16.75 31.67 -4.37
CA CYS A 388 -15.91 30.85 -3.49
C CYS A 388 -16.55 29.48 -3.20
N SER A 389 -17.88 29.42 -3.13
CA SER A 389 -18.64 28.19 -2.90
C SER A 389 -18.75 27.28 -4.13
N HIS A 390 -18.41 27.73 -5.35
CA HIS A 390 -18.59 26.91 -6.57
C HIS A 390 -17.78 25.61 -6.56
N ASN A 391 -16.60 25.61 -5.92
CA ASN A 391 -15.72 24.45 -5.80
C ASN A 391 -15.76 23.81 -4.41
N PHE A 392 -16.61 24.32 -3.52
CA PHE A 392 -16.75 23.78 -2.17
C PHE A 392 -17.44 22.42 -2.21
N ASN A 393 -16.88 21.44 -1.49
CA ASN A 393 -17.44 20.10 -1.35
C ASN A 393 -17.88 19.88 0.09
N PRO A 394 -19.19 19.79 0.39
CA PRO A 394 -19.68 19.55 1.75
C PRO A 394 -19.09 18.30 2.43
N GLN A 395 -18.62 17.31 1.66
CA GLN A 395 -17.97 16.12 2.21
C GLN A 395 -16.66 16.44 2.95
N SER A 396 -15.99 17.55 2.62
CA SER A 396 -14.77 17.97 3.33
C SER A 396 -15.03 18.37 4.79
N LEU A 397 -16.29 18.60 5.17
CA LEU A 397 -16.69 18.90 6.55
C LEU A 397 -16.94 17.66 7.40
N ARG A 398 -17.09 16.49 6.79
CA ARG A 398 -17.34 15.25 7.52
C ARG A 398 -16.05 14.73 8.16
N ALA A 399 -16.21 13.91 9.19
CA ALA A 399 -15.09 13.19 9.77
C ALA A 399 -14.42 12.33 8.69
N VAL A 400 -13.14 12.57 8.47
CA VAL A 400 -12.29 11.82 7.54
C VAL A 400 -12.02 10.41 8.07
N HIS A 401 -11.88 10.29 9.40
CA HIS A 401 -11.68 9.01 10.09
C HIS A 401 -12.29 9.03 11.49
N ILE A 402 -12.72 7.87 11.98
CA ILE A 402 -13.13 7.67 13.38
C ILE A 402 -12.29 6.53 13.94
N ASP A 403 -11.59 6.79 15.06
CA ASP A 403 -10.69 5.81 15.66
C ASP A 403 -11.42 4.80 16.58
N GLN A 404 -10.66 3.86 17.15
CA GLN A 404 -11.17 2.82 18.03
C GLN A 404 -11.83 3.32 19.31
N PHE A 405 -11.57 4.56 19.71
CA PHE A 405 -12.11 5.18 20.91
C PHE A 405 -13.28 6.12 20.58
N GLY A 406 -13.71 6.18 19.32
CA GLY A 406 -14.78 7.06 18.87
C GLY A 406 -14.33 8.50 18.60
N LYS A 407 -13.03 8.80 18.62
CA LYS A 407 -12.53 10.12 18.28
C LYS A 407 -12.66 10.34 16.77
N SER A 408 -13.38 11.40 16.41
CA SER A 408 -13.53 11.84 15.02
C SER A 408 -12.36 12.75 14.62
N TYR A 409 -11.80 12.48 13.45
CA TYR A 409 -10.72 13.25 12.82
C TYR A 409 -11.28 13.96 11.59
N PHE A 410 -11.09 15.27 11.52
CA PHE A 410 -11.52 16.13 10.43
C PHE A 410 -10.33 16.62 9.62
N LEU A 411 -10.59 17.41 8.57
CA LEU A 411 -9.55 17.91 7.69
C LEU A 411 -8.48 18.72 8.45
N HIS A 412 -8.88 19.55 9.41
CA HIS A 412 -7.96 20.38 10.21
C HIS A 412 -7.07 19.58 11.17
N ASP A 413 -7.40 18.30 11.44
CA ASP A 413 -6.58 17.40 12.27
C ASP A 413 -5.43 16.74 11.49
N LEU A 414 -5.35 16.90 10.16
CA LEU A 414 -4.38 16.21 9.30
C LEU A 414 -3.11 17.03 9.05
N MET A 415 -2.01 16.33 8.78
CA MET A 415 -0.71 16.94 8.51
C MET A 415 -0.55 17.40 7.05
N PHE A 416 -0.98 16.59 6.10
CA PHE A 416 -0.77 16.83 4.66
C PHE A 416 -1.99 17.49 4.00
N LEU A 417 -2.10 18.80 4.20
CA LEU A 417 -3.16 19.62 3.63
C LEU A 417 -2.62 20.60 2.60
N ARG A 418 -3.52 21.08 1.74
CA ARG A 418 -3.23 22.18 0.84
C ARG A 418 -4.49 22.93 0.49
N TYR A 419 -4.33 24.16 0.04
CA TYR A 419 -5.42 24.88 -0.60
C TYR A 419 -5.78 24.27 -1.96
N TYR A 420 -7.05 24.40 -2.33
CA TYR A 420 -7.56 23.96 -3.62
C TYR A 420 -6.89 24.73 -4.76
N THR A 421 -6.41 24.02 -5.77
CA THR A 421 -5.82 24.62 -6.97
C THR A 421 -6.90 24.80 -8.03
N MET A 422 -7.06 26.02 -8.51
CA MET A 422 -8.04 26.33 -9.56
C MET A 422 -7.59 25.74 -10.91
N SER A 423 -8.54 25.56 -11.84
CA SER A 423 -8.35 24.82 -13.11
C SER A 423 -7.20 25.31 -14.01
N SER A 424 -6.70 26.53 -13.82
CA SER A 424 -5.54 27.05 -14.56
C SER A 424 -4.19 26.60 -13.98
N GLY A 425 -4.15 25.94 -12.82
CA GLY A 425 -2.93 25.53 -12.12
C GLY A 425 -2.10 26.69 -11.54
N LYS A 426 -2.48 27.94 -11.81
CA LYS A 426 -1.72 29.16 -11.49
C LYS A 426 -2.19 29.86 -10.22
N SER A 427 -3.44 29.64 -9.81
CA SER A 427 -4.02 30.30 -8.64
C SER A 427 -4.56 29.29 -7.64
N VAL A 428 -4.43 29.65 -6.37
CA VAL A 428 -4.80 28.84 -5.22
C VAL A 428 -5.97 29.52 -4.50
N ALA A 429 -6.99 28.75 -4.13
CA ALA A 429 -8.14 29.24 -3.38
C ALA A 429 -7.86 29.19 -1.87
N SER A 430 -7.37 30.31 -1.31
CA SER A 430 -7.02 30.43 0.12
C SER A 430 -8.20 30.22 1.08
N TRP A 431 -9.43 30.28 0.58
CA TRP A 431 -10.65 30.05 1.37
C TRP A 431 -11.11 28.59 1.41
N LEU A 432 -10.39 27.69 0.73
CA LEU A 432 -10.78 26.30 0.54
C LEU A 432 -9.59 25.35 0.72
N THR A 433 -9.52 24.71 1.89
CA THR A 433 -8.56 23.64 2.16
C THR A 433 -9.10 22.30 1.68
N VAL A 434 -8.22 21.45 1.14
CA VAL A 434 -8.52 20.09 0.69
C VAL A 434 -7.42 19.11 1.11
N GLU A 435 -7.77 17.83 1.18
CA GLU A 435 -6.80 16.74 1.33
C GLU A 435 -5.92 16.66 0.07
N CYS A 436 -4.63 16.35 0.25
CA CYS A 436 -3.79 15.99 -0.88
C CYS A 436 -4.29 14.66 -1.49
N SER A 437 -4.77 14.70 -2.73
CA SER A 437 -5.20 13.49 -3.44
C SER A 437 -4.06 12.84 -4.23
N HIS A 438 -4.16 11.53 -4.48
CA HIS A 438 -3.18 10.81 -5.28
C HIS A 438 -3.07 11.37 -6.71
N SER A 439 -4.18 11.87 -7.28
CA SER A 439 -4.16 12.48 -8.61
C SER A 439 -3.35 13.78 -8.65
N MET A 440 -3.38 14.56 -7.57
CA MET A 440 -2.60 15.79 -7.46
C MET A 440 -1.10 15.46 -7.42
N LEU A 441 -0.71 14.45 -6.65
CA LEU A 441 0.69 13.99 -6.62
C LEU A 441 1.13 13.43 -7.98
N THR A 442 0.28 12.63 -8.63
CA THR A 442 0.57 12.10 -9.97
C THR A 442 0.71 13.23 -11.01
N THR A 443 -0.08 14.29 -10.87
CA THR A 443 0.02 15.48 -11.72
C THR A 443 1.33 16.21 -11.47
N PHE A 444 1.74 16.37 -10.20
CA PHE A 444 3.03 16.94 -9.84
C PHE A 444 4.20 16.13 -10.41
N LEU A 445 4.16 14.79 -10.36
CA LEU A 445 5.23 13.94 -10.89
C LEU A 445 5.50 14.16 -12.39
N ARG A 446 4.55 14.71 -13.15
CA ARG A 446 4.78 15.09 -14.57
C ARG A 446 5.64 16.33 -14.76
N TYR A 447 5.83 17.12 -13.70
CA TYR A 447 6.62 18.35 -13.70
C TYR A 447 7.91 18.18 -12.87
N ILE A 448 8.23 16.96 -12.44
CA ILE A 448 9.42 16.74 -11.61
C ILE A 448 10.70 16.95 -12.43
N ASP A 449 10.69 16.62 -13.71
CA ASP A 449 11.86 16.77 -14.59
C ASP A 449 12.26 18.23 -14.73
N ASP A 450 11.30 19.16 -14.81
CA ASP A 450 11.57 20.61 -14.83
C ASP A 450 12.35 21.06 -13.58
N LEU A 451 11.95 20.55 -12.41
CA LEU A 451 12.64 20.84 -11.14
C LEU A 451 14.03 20.20 -11.11
N VAL A 452 14.18 19.00 -11.66
CA VAL A 452 15.46 18.29 -11.70
C VAL A 452 16.45 19.04 -12.60
N ALA A 453 16.00 19.50 -13.77
CA ALA A 453 16.81 20.33 -14.65
C ALA A 453 17.23 21.64 -13.97
N GLU A 454 16.30 22.34 -13.32
CA GLU A 454 16.54 23.64 -12.69
C GLU A 454 17.42 23.56 -11.43
N TYR A 455 17.16 22.60 -10.53
CA TYR A 455 17.76 22.57 -9.19
C TYR A 455 18.82 21.48 -9.00
N VAL A 456 18.95 20.53 -9.93
CA VAL A 456 19.91 19.43 -9.85
C VAL A 456 20.88 19.43 -11.04
N GLY A 457 20.46 19.92 -12.20
CA GLY A 457 21.28 19.98 -13.41
C GLY A 457 21.36 18.64 -14.15
N LEU A 458 20.32 17.80 -14.04
CA LEU A 458 20.16 16.57 -14.83
C LEU A 458 19.03 16.76 -15.85
N GLU A 459 19.18 16.17 -17.03
CA GLU A 459 18.16 16.25 -18.10
C GLU A 459 16.93 15.42 -17.78
N ASP A 460 17.12 14.22 -17.22
CA ASP A 460 16.04 13.31 -16.84
C ASP A 460 16.33 12.52 -15.56
N ILE A 461 15.27 11.91 -15.02
CA ILE A 461 15.31 10.97 -13.91
C ILE A 461 14.50 9.74 -14.30
N PRO A 462 14.93 8.51 -13.94
CA PRO A 462 14.14 7.30 -14.22
C PRO A 462 12.71 7.42 -13.67
N GLU A 463 11.71 7.10 -14.49
CA GLU A 463 10.32 7.14 -14.07
C GLU A 463 10.07 6.29 -12.82
N PHE A 464 9.34 6.86 -11.86
CA PHE A 464 8.97 6.17 -10.64
C PHE A 464 7.57 6.52 -10.16
N THR A 465 7.02 5.65 -9.33
CA THR A 465 5.77 5.85 -8.60
C THR A 465 6.01 5.89 -7.10
N THR A 466 5.06 6.42 -6.34
CA THR A 466 5.12 6.37 -4.86
C THR A 466 5.20 4.94 -4.31
N HIS A 467 4.74 3.96 -5.08
CA HIS A 467 4.75 2.56 -4.66
C HIS A 467 6.16 1.94 -4.76
N ASP A 468 7.05 2.52 -5.56
CA ASP A 468 8.39 1.99 -5.79
C ASP A 468 9.31 2.26 -4.59
N PHE A 469 9.11 3.34 -3.82
CA PHE A 469 9.80 3.53 -2.53
C PHE A 469 9.53 2.39 -1.56
N ARG A 470 8.26 1.95 -1.50
CA ARG A 470 7.86 0.83 -0.65
C ARG A 470 8.48 -0.49 -1.12
N HIS A 471 8.49 -0.74 -2.43
CA HIS A 471 9.15 -1.93 -2.98
C HIS A 471 10.65 -1.94 -2.70
N THR A 472 11.29 -0.78 -2.88
CA THR A 472 12.72 -0.59 -2.62
C THR A 472 13.06 -0.88 -1.17
N LEU A 473 12.38 -0.26 -0.21
CA LEU A 473 12.60 -0.51 1.22
C LEU A 473 12.31 -1.97 1.61
N ASN A 474 11.24 -2.57 1.07
CA ASN A 474 10.92 -3.96 1.34
C ASN A 474 12.00 -4.92 0.80
N THR A 475 12.62 -4.59 -0.33
CA THR A 475 13.71 -5.38 -0.92
C THR A 475 15.00 -5.18 -0.12
N MET A 476 15.36 -3.93 0.21
CA MET A 476 16.54 -3.62 1.03
C MET A 476 16.49 -4.31 2.41
N TRP A 477 15.32 -4.37 3.05
CA TRP A 477 15.19 -5.08 4.33
C TRP A 477 15.21 -6.59 4.18
N ASP A 478 14.65 -7.13 3.10
CA ASP A 478 14.78 -8.56 2.82
C ASP A 478 16.25 -8.94 2.58
N GLU A 479 16.96 -8.16 1.76
CA GLU A 479 18.40 -8.33 1.51
C GLU A 479 19.22 -8.16 2.79
N GLY A 480 18.84 -7.22 3.65
CA GLY A 480 19.42 -7.04 4.99
C GLY A 480 19.00 -8.07 6.04
N GLY A 481 18.26 -9.12 5.69
CA GLY A 481 17.94 -10.23 6.58
C GLY A 481 16.70 -10.06 7.47
N LEU A 482 15.90 -8.99 7.29
CA LEU A 482 14.69 -8.78 8.08
C LEU A 482 13.62 -9.82 7.75
N SER A 483 13.04 -10.48 8.75
CA SER A 483 12.04 -11.54 8.53
C SER A 483 10.76 -11.04 7.86
N ASP A 484 10.08 -11.91 7.10
CA ASP A 484 8.76 -11.64 6.51
C ASP A 484 7.76 -11.10 7.53
N LEU A 485 7.78 -11.62 8.77
CA LEU A 485 6.87 -11.21 9.84
C LEU A 485 7.11 -9.76 10.23
N LEU A 486 8.37 -9.38 10.47
CA LEU A 486 8.75 -8.02 10.83
C LEU A 486 8.50 -7.04 9.67
N GLN A 487 8.80 -7.45 8.44
CA GLN A 487 8.43 -6.68 7.25
C GLN A 487 6.90 -6.48 7.19
N THR A 488 6.11 -7.53 7.43
CA THR A 488 4.63 -7.49 7.42
C THR A 488 4.10 -6.50 8.45
N GLU A 489 4.61 -6.58 9.68
CA GLU A 489 4.24 -5.72 10.78
C GLU A 489 4.62 -4.27 10.51
N TRP A 490 5.89 -4.03 10.16
CA TRP A 490 6.40 -2.69 9.85
C TRP A 490 5.52 -2.01 8.81
N PHE A 491 5.19 -2.72 7.74
CA PHE A 491 4.42 -2.20 6.61
C PHE A 491 2.89 -2.23 6.80
N GLY A 492 2.41 -2.55 8.01
CA GLY A 492 0.99 -2.55 8.37
C GLY A 492 0.15 -3.56 7.59
N ARG A 493 0.75 -4.68 7.15
CA ARG A 493 0.06 -5.72 6.39
C ARG A 493 -0.69 -6.67 7.34
N SER A 494 -1.80 -7.24 6.87
CA SER A 494 -2.62 -8.17 7.66
C SER A 494 -2.21 -9.64 7.48
N ASP A 495 -1.57 -9.99 6.36
CA ASP A 495 -1.20 -11.35 6.01
C ASP A 495 0.28 -11.38 5.59
N PRO A 496 1.13 -12.24 6.17
CA PRO A 496 2.51 -12.42 5.75
C PRO A 496 2.68 -12.77 4.26
N ASN A 497 1.71 -13.45 3.65
CA ASN A 497 1.75 -13.76 2.22
C ASN A 497 1.69 -12.50 1.34
N ASP A 498 1.11 -11.41 1.85
CA ASP A 498 1.11 -10.12 1.15
C ASP A 498 2.51 -9.50 1.12
N THR A 499 3.45 -9.92 1.97
CA THR A 499 4.83 -9.41 2.00
C THR A 499 5.67 -9.96 0.86
N LYS A 500 5.52 -11.26 0.58
CA LYS A 500 6.16 -11.92 -0.56
C LYS A 500 5.90 -11.21 -1.88
N ALA A 501 4.71 -10.62 -2.04
CA ALA A 501 4.31 -9.82 -3.21
C ALA A 501 5.22 -8.59 -3.50
N TYR A 502 6.09 -8.20 -2.57
CA TYR A 502 6.94 -7.01 -2.63
C TYR A 502 8.43 -7.35 -2.48
N GLN A 503 8.76 -8.61 -2.22
CA GLN A 503 10.15 -9.09 -2.18
C GLN A 503 10.57 -9.42 -3.60
N HIS A 504 11.63 -8.74 -4.05
CA HIS A 504 12.20 -8.94 -5.38
C HIS A 504 13.45 -9.83 -5.34
N THR A 505 13.98 -10.14 -4.16
CA THR A 505 14.97 -11.20 -3.94
C THR A 505 14.28 -12.50 -3.57
N SER A 506 14.47 -13.54 -4.37
CA SER A 506 13.91 -14.85 -4.09
C SER A 506 14.82 -15.64 -3.13
N PRO A 507 14.28 -16.44 -2.19
CA PRO A 507 15.08 -17.39 -1.38
C PRO A 507 16.05 -18.23 -2.21
N GLU A 508 15.67 -18.52 -3.46
CA GLU A 508 16.47 -19.25 -4.44
C GLU A 508 17.71 -18.46 -4.91
N LYS A 509 17.64 -17.13 -5.00
CA LYS A 509 18.78 -16.26 -5.37
C LYS A 509 19.78 -16.22 -4.21
N LYS A 510 19.29 -16.10 -2.97
CA LYS A 510 20.13 -16.21 -1.76
C LYS A 510 20.82 -17.57 -1.71
N ALA A 511 20.10 -18.65 -2.02
CA ALA A 511 20.70 -19.98 -2.13
C ALA A 511 21.74 -20.08 -3.25
N LEU A 512 21.51 -19.51 -4.44
CA LEU A 512 22.49 -19.49 -5.53
C LEU A 512 23.75 -18.71 -5.17
N MET A 513 23.62 -17.51 -4.61
CA MET A 513 24.76 -16.70 -4.15
C MET A 513 25.58 -17.47 -3.12
N ILE A 514 24.93 -18.11 -2.16
CA ILE A 514 25.63 -18.92 -1.14
C ILE A 514 26.29 -20.15 -1.74
N ARG A 515 25.68 -20.79 -2.75
CA ARG A 515 26.36 -21.89 -3.48
C ARG A 515 27.62 -21.40 -4.16
N GLU A 516 27.59 -20.25 -4.83
CA GLU A 516 28.78 -19.66 -5.47
C GLU A 516 29.85 -19.29 -4.43
N GLN A 517 29.47 -18.63 -3.34
CA GLN A 517 30.40 -18.28 -2.25
C GLN A 517 31.02 -19.51 -1.59
N LEU A 518 30.26 -20.61 -1.43
CA LEU A 518 30.79 -21.88 -0.94
C LEU A 518 31.77 -22.52 -1.94
N LYS A 519 31.52 -22.42 -3.25
CA LYS A 519 32.46 -22.92 -4.28
C LYS A 519 33.75 -22.11 -4.33
N ASN A 520 33.66 -20.80 -4.22
CA ASN A 520 34.80 -19.89 -4.29
C ASN A 520 35.62 -19.86 -2.98
N GLY A 521 35.16 -20.54 -1.92
CA GLY A 521 35.82 -20.53 -0.62
C GLY A 521 35.67 -19.20 0.13
N GLU A 522 34.69 -18.38 -0.27
CA GLU A 522 34.32 -17.10 0.36
C GLU A 522 33.43 -17.30 1.58
N ALA A 523 32.79 -18.47 1.70
CA ALA A 523 32.03 -18.89 2.87
C ALA A 523 32.72 -20.04 3.63
N LYS A 524 32.57 -20.07 4.95
CA LYS A 524 33.06 -21.11 5.88
C LYS A 524 31.93 -21.79 6.65
N GLY A 525 32.27 -22.92 7.26
CA GLY A 525 31.38 -23.77 8.05
C GLY A 525 31.59 -25.25 7.69
N ILE A 526 30.97 -26.15 8.45
CA ILE A 526 31.14 -27.60 8.26
C ILE A 526 30.79 -28.04 6.83
N LEU A 527 29.74 -27.44 6.23
CA LEU A 527 29.41 -27.74 4.84
C LEU A 527 30.51 -27.24 3.88
N ALA A 528 31.08 -26.05 4.10
CA ALA A 528 32.14 -25.52 3.24
C ALA A 528 33.35 -26.45 3.22
N ASP A 529 33.76 -26.95 4.40
CA ASP A 529 34.86 -27.91 4.51
C ASP A 529 34.55 -29.24 3.80
N GLN A 530 33.30 -29.72 3.89
CA GLN A 530 32.86 -30.90 3.16
C GLN A 530 32.88 -30.70 1.64
N ILE A 531 32.44 -29.53 1.17
CA ILE A 531 32.43 -29.20 -0.26
C ILE A 531 33.85 -29.07 -0.80
N PHE A 532 34.76 -28.42 -0.07
CA PHE A 532 36.15 -28.27 -0.47
C PHE A 532 36.87 -29.62 -0.66
N ASN A 533 36.53 -30.61 0.17
CA ASN A 533 37.09 -31.96 0.10
C ASN A 533 36.42 -32.88 -0.95
N LEU A 534 35.37 -32.43 -1.63
CA LEU A 534 34.68 -33.20 -2.66
C LEU A 534 35.30 -32.96 -4.06
N PRO A 535 35.30 -33.97 -4.94
CA PRO A 535 35.72 -33.79 -6.33
C PRO A 535 34.88 -32.72 -7.05
N ILE A 536 35.52 -31.88 -7.86
CA ILE A 536 34.91 -30.69 -8.51
C ILE A 536 33.62 -31.05 -9.28
N ASN A 537 33.59 -32.20 -9.94
CA ASN A 537 32.45 -32.66 -10.74
C ASN A 537 31.19 -33.02 -9.93
N VAL A 538 31.30 -33.20 -8.61
CA VAL A 538 30.16 -33.50 -7.71
C VAL A 538 29.80 -32.38 -6.75
N GLN A 539 30.67 -31.37 -6.58
CA GLN A 539 30.41 -30.22 -5.71
C GLN A 539 29.07 -29.55 -6.06
N ASP A 540 28.82 -29.34 -7.34
CA ASP A 540 27.60 -28.69 -7.85
C ASP A 540 26.33 -29.48 -7.50
N ALA A 541 26.37 -30.81 -7.65
CA ALA A 541 25.24 -31.67 -7.32
C ALA A 541 24.95 -31.70 -5.81
N VAL A 542 26.01 -31.70 -4.97
CA VAL A 542 25.87 -31.70 -3.52
C VAL A 542 25.35 -30.36 -3.02
N LEU A 543 25.87 -29.24 -3.54
CA LEU A 543 25.38 -27.90 -3.25
C LEU A 543 23.93 -27.71 -3.69
N ALA A 544 23.57 -28.26 -4.86
CA ALA A 544 22.20 -28.26 -5.36
C ALA A 544 21.23 -29.00 -4.42
N ALA A 545 21.67 -30.13 -3.85
CA ALA A 545 20.87 -30.92 -2.93
C ALA A 545 20.80 -30.32 -1.52
N ARG A 546 21.91 -29.79 -0.99
CA ARG A 546 22.04 -29.32 0.39
C ARG A 546 21.56 -27.89 0.60
N VAL A 547 21.82 -26.98 -0.34
CA VAL A 547 21.55 -25.53 -0.19
C VAL A 547 20.33 -25.16 -1.01
N GLN A 548 19.14 -25.48 -0.49
CA GLN A 548 17.85 -25.17 -1.15
C GLN A 548 17.19 -23.92 -0.59
N ALA A 549 17.46 -23.60 0.68
CA ALA A 549 16.95 -22.43 1.37
C ALA A 549 18.06 -21.86 2.24
N VAL A 550 18.08 -20.54 2.41
CA VAL A 550 19.03 -19.83 3.27
C VAL A 550 18.24 -18.90 4.19
N HIS A 551 18.45 -19.05 5.48
CA HIS A 551 17.81 -18.24 6.52
C HIS A 551 18.89 -17.46 7.26
N ASP A 552 18.69 -16.16 7.43
CA ASP A 552 19.56 -15.36 8.29
C ASP A 552 19.27 -15.68 9.77
N VAL A 553 20.32 -15.90 10.55
CA VAL A 553 20.23 -16.18 11.99
C VAL A 553 21.00 -15.15 12.83
N GLY A 554 21.30 -13.99 12.26
CA GLY A 554 21.96 -12.85 12.92
C GLY A 554 23.47 -12.90 12.80
N THR A 555 24.12 -13.92 13.41
CA THR A 555 25.58 -14.07 13.38
C THR A 555 26.12 -14.68 12.08
N GLY A 556 25.25 -15.28 11.26
CA GLY A 556 25.57 -16.00 10.04
C GLY A 556 24.30 -16.55 9.38
N LEU A 557 24.44 -17.60 8.58
CA LEU A 557 23.37 -18.11 7.72
C LEU A 557 23.09 -19.59 7.99
N CYS A 558 21.82 -19.98 7.97
CA CYS A 558 21.34 -21.33 8.16
C CYS A 558 20.78 -21.89 6.84
N ILE A 559 21.36 -22.98 6.36
CA ILE A 559 20.95 -23.66 5.12
C ILE A 559 19.97 -24.82 5.35
N HIS A 560 19.51 -24.99 6.58
CA HIS A 560 18.61 -26.07 6.95
C HIS A 560 17.27 -25.97 6.19
N ASN A 561 16.82 -27.09 5.61
CA ASN A 561 15.55 -27.15 4.91
C ASN A 561 14.40 -27.47 5.87
N PHE A 562 13.83 -26.42 6.46
CA PHE A 562 12.67 -26.51 7.38
C PHE A 562 11.40 -27.09 6.74
N SER A 563 11.33 -27.18 5.40
CA SER A 563 10.18 -27.82 4.72
C SER A 563 10.25 -29.34 4.75
N GLN A 564 11.44 -29.90 4.96
CA GLN A 564 11.64 -31.35 5.03
C GLN A 564 11.58 -31.84 6.48
N LEU A 565 12.28 -31.16 7.39
CA LEU A 565 12.38 -31.55 8.80
C LEU A 565 12.46 -30.31 9.70
N PRO A 566 11.91 -30.36 10.93
CA PRO A 566 12.18 -29.33 11.93
C PRO A 566 13.63 -29.38 12.41
N CYS A 567 14.16 -28.24 12.86
CA CYS A 567 15.54 -28.14 13.35
C CYS A 567 15.65 -28.63 14.80
N GLU A 568 16.54 -29.58 15.05
CA GLU A 568 16.79 -30.14 16.39
C GLU A 568 17.58 -29.19 17.31
N ARG A 569 18.21 -28.14 16.75
CA ARG A 569 19.15 -27.25 17.45
C ARG A 569 18.59 -25.87 17.81
N HIS A 570 17.31 -25.59 17.56
CA HIS A 570 16.59 -24.32 17.87
C HIS A 570 17.43 -23.20 18.52
N LEU A 571 17.87 -22.20 17.72
CA LEU A 571 18.67 -21.02 18.14
C LEU A 571 20.12 -21.30 18.61
N GLN A 572 20.64 -22.51 18.37
CA GLN A 572 22.02 -22.90 18.68
C GLN A 572 22.90 -23.04 17.43
N CYS A 573 22.62 -22.24 16.39
CA CYS A 573 23.30 -22.37 15.09
C CYS A 573 24.82 -22.17 15.19
N SER A 574 25.27 -21.17 15.96
CA SER A 574 26.69 -20.89 16.15
C SER A 574 27.41 -21.86 17.09
N ALA A 575 26.70 -22.82 17.72
CA ALA A 575 27.31 -23.88 18.52
C ALA A 575 27.64 -25.10 17.64
N ASP A 576 28.50 -24.89 16.64
CA ASP A 576 29.05 -25.97 15.79
C ASP A 576 27.96 -26.80 15.09
N CYS A 577 27.06 -26.10 14.38
CA CYS A 577 25.96 -26.71 13.63
C CYS A 577 26.39 -27.06 12.20
N LYS A 578 26.02 -28.25 11.72
CA LYS A 578 26.30 -28.75 10.35
C LYS A 578 25.69 -27.89 9.24
N ASP A 579 24.57 -27.23 9.53
CA ASP A 579 23.79 -26.44 8.58
C ASP A 579 24.04 -24.93 8.76
N TYR A 580 25.04 -24.54 9.56
CA TYR A 580 25.43 -23.13 9.76
C TYR A 580 26.65 -22.79 8.92
N VAL A 581 26.55 -21.69 8.17
CA VAL A 581 27.61 -21.16 7.30
C VAL A 581 27.73 -19.65 7.51
N TRP A 582 28.92 -19.11 7.28
CA TRP A 582 29.16 -17.66 7.32
C TRP A 582 30.06 -17.22 6.19
N ILE A 583 29.92 -15.95 5.79
CA ILE A 583 30.72 -15.34 4.73
C ILE A 583 31.93 -14.66 5.38
N LYS A 584 33.09 -14.73 4.75
CA LYS A 584 34.31 -14.01 5.17
C LYS A 584 34.16 -12.51 4.87
N ASP A 585 34.74 -11.65 5.72
CA ASP A 585 34.65 -10.18 5.61
C ASP A 585 33.21 -9.62 5.59
N ASP A 586 32.29 -10.28 6.31
CA ASP A 586 30.91 -9.84 6.46
C ASP A 586 30.76 -8.81 7.60
N LYS A 587 31.06 -7.56 7.26
CA LYS A 587 31.02 -6.43 8.20
C LYS A 587 29.61 -6.10 8.72
N GLN A 588 28.55 -6.54 8.03
CA GLN A 588 27.17 -6.24 8.45
C GLN A 588 26.79 -6.98 9.74
N ARG A 589 27.37 -8.16 9.96
CA ARG A 589 27.04 -9.04 11.10
C ARG A 589 28.02 -8.90 12.27
N LEU A 590 29.03 -8.03 12.13
CA LEU A 590 30.13 -7.88 13.08
C LEU A 590 29.64 -7.51 14.49
N ASP A 591 28.74 -6.54 14.60
CA ASP A 591 28.25 -6.05 15.90
C ASP A 591 27.46 -7.14 16.64
N GLU A 592 26.61 -7.88 15.93
CA GLU A 592 25.86 -9.00 16.51
C GLU A 592 26.78 -10.16 16.90
N GLN A 593 27.81 -10.45 16.10
CA GLN A 593 28.83 -11.46 16.43
C GLN A 593 29.58 -11.08 17.73
N LYS A 594 30.03 -9.82 17.85
CA LYS A 594 30.66 -9.29 19.07
C LYS A 594 29.74 -9.42 20.28
N ARG A 595 28.48 -9.00 20.13
CA ARG A 595 27.46 -9.07 21.19
C ARG A 595 27.23 -10.48 21.69
N ILE A 596 26.96 -11.42 20.78
CA ILE A 596 26.70 -12.81 21.15
C ILE A 596 27.94 -13.47 21.73
N LEU A 597 29.14 -13.18 21.20
CA LEU A 597 30.39 -13.68 21.77
C LEU A 597 30.56 -13.20 23.21
N ALA A 598 30.36 -11.90 23.45
CA ALA A 598 30.55 -11.32 24.76
C ALA A 598 29.61 -11.90 25.82
N ILE A 599 28.32 -12.03 25.48
CA ILE A 599 27.33 -12.69 26.33
C ILE A 599 27.72 -14.15 26.61
N THR A 600 28.22 -14.87 25.60
CA THR A 600 28.59 -16.29 25.74
C THR A 600 29.83 -16.48 26.61
N VAL A 601 30.82 -15.58 26.52
CA VAL A 601 32.01 -15.58 27.38
C VAL A 601 31.63 -15.32 28.84
N GLN A 602 30.77 -14.32 29.11
CA GLN A 602 30.27 -14.06 30.46
C GLN A 602 29.48 -15.26 31.03
N ALA A 603 28.65 -15.90 30.21
CA ALA A 603 27.94 -17.11 30.58
C ALA A 603 28.92 -18.25 30.91
N GLN A 604 30.02 -18.39 30.15
CA GLN A 604 31.05 -19.39 30.40
C GLN A 604 31.76 -19.18 31.73
N GLU A 605 32.09 -17.94 32.10
CA GLU A 605 32.67 -17.61 33.41
C GLU A 605 31.71 -17.96 34.55
N THR A 606 30.43 -17.66 34.38
CA THR A 606 29.39 -18.00 35.36
C THR A 606 29.30 -19.51 35.55
N VAL A 607 29.37 -20.29 34.47
CA VAL A 607 29.39 -21.77 34.53
C VAL A 607 30.62 -22.26 35.29
N HIS A 608 31.81 -21.68 35.05
CA HIS A 608 33.04 -22.04 35.75
C HIS A 608 32.95 -21.75 37.26
N GLN A 609 32.40 -20.60 37.64
CA GLN A 609 32.19 -20.25 39.05
C GLN A 609 31.20 -21.21 39.72
N GLN A 610 30.12 -21.60 39.02
CA GLN A 610 29.14 -22.57 39.54
C GLN A 610 29.75 -23.98 39.67
N MET A 611 30.68 -24.38 38.81
CA MET A 611 31.38 -25.66 38.89
C MET A 611 32.28 -25.80 40.12
N GLN A 612 32.75 -24.68 40.67
CA GLN A 612 33.52 -24.62 41.91
C GLN A 612 32.63 -24.72 43.17
N SER A 613 31.29 -24.66 43.02
CA SER A 613 30.34 -24.79 44.12
C SER A 613 29.99 -26.26 44.46
N THR A 614 29.55 -26.50 45.70
CA THR A 614 29.22 -27.84 46.24
C THR A 614 27.83 -28.37 45.84
N ARG A 615 27.07 -27.69 44.99
CA ARG A 615 25.71 -28.11 44.56
C ARG A 615 25.74 -29.08 43.37
N ILE A 616 24.67 -29.89 43.25
CA ILE A 616 24.51 -30.96 42.24
C ILE A 616 24.81 -30.44 40.82
N LYS A 617 25.78 -31.08 40.16
CA LYS A 617 26.42 -30.62 38.92
C LYS A 617 25.65 -31.11 37.68
N LYS A 618 24.92 -30.22 37.01
CA LYS A 618 24.39 -30.40 35.64
C LYS A 618 25.19 -29.60 34.58
N SER A 619 26.43 -29.22 34.88
CA SER A 619 27.15 -28.15 34.17
C SER A 619 28.01 -28.57 32.97
N VAL A 620 28.29 -29.87 32.77
CA VAL A 620 29.26 -30.32 31.74
C VAL A 620 28.74 -30.07 30.32
N ASP A 621 27.44 -30.25 30.07
CA ASP A 621 26.84 -30.01 28.75
C ASP A 621 26.84 -28.52 28.36
N TRP A 622 26.69 -27.63 29.34
CA TRP A 622 26.69 -26.17 29.13
C TRP A 622 28.09 -25.63 28.83
N GLU A 623 29.11 -26.13 29.53
CA GLU A 623 30.50 -25.74 29.28
C GLU A 623 30.93 -26.11 27.86
N LEU A 624 30.61 -27.34 27.43
CA LEU A 624 30.92 -27.81 26.08
C LEU A 624 30.16 -27.01 25.01
N HIS A 625 28.88 -26.72 25.27
CA HIS A 625 28.04 -25.91 24.37
C HIS A 625 28.61 -24.50 24.16
N ASN A 626 28.91 -23.80 25.25
CA ASN A 626 29.47 -22.46 25.22
C ASN A 626 30.85 -22.45 24.56
N LYS A 627 31.70 -23.44 24.83
CA LYS A 627 33.02 -23.56 24.21
C LYS A 627 32.92 -23.68 22.68
N LYS A 628 32.00 -24.51 22.18
CA LYS A 628 31.72 -24.61 20.74
C LYS A 628 31.31 -23.27 20.14
N LYS A 629 30.41 -22.57 20.83
CA LYS A 629 29.89 -21.27 20.39
C LYS A 629 30.96 -20.17 20.38
N ILE A 630 31.80 -20.12 21.40
CA ILE A 630 32.95 -19.21 21.49
C ILE A 630 33.92 -19.48 20.34
N ASN A 631 34.29 -20.74 20.10
CA ASN A 631 35.23 -21.08 19.03
C ASN A 631 34.75 -20.60 17.65
N VAL A 632 33.50 -20.91 17.29
CA VAL A 632 32.92 -20.48 16.00
C VAL A 632 32.89 -18.96 15.90
N LEU A 633 32.38 -18.25 16.91
CA LEU A 633 32.27 -16.79 16.86
C LEU A 633 33.64 -16.09 16.83
N THR A 634 34.64 -16.62 17.55
CA THR A 634 36.01 -16.11 17.48
C THR A 634 36.60 -16.29 16.08
N GLU A 635 36.36 -17.43 15.43
CA GLU A 635 36.77 -17.64 14.04
C GLU A 635 36.08 -16.66 13.08
N GLN A 636 34.78 -16.41 13.27
CA GLN A 636 34.03 -15.42 12.47
C GLN A 636 34.61 -14.01 12.62
N LEU A 637 34.99 -13.60 13.84
CA LEU A 637 35.62 -12.30 14.07
C LEU A 637 37.00 -12.21 13.40
N GLN A 638 37.80 -13.28 13.46
CA GLN A 638 39.10 -13.34 12.77
C GLN A 638 38.95 -13.23 11.24
N ASP A 639 37.98 -13.95 10.66
CA ASP A 639 37.65 -13.87 9.23
C ASP A 639 37.16 -12.47 8.82
N ASN A 640 36.68 -11.67 9.77
CA ASN A 640 36.27 -10.27 9.60
C ASN A 640 37.37 -9.26 9.97
N GLY A 641 38.60 -9.72 10.18
CA GLY A 641 39.76 -8.87 10.47
C GLY A 641 39.85 -8.37 11.92
N VAL A 642 39.03 -8.90 12.83
CA VAL A 642 39.09 -8.58 14.27
C VAL A 642 39.90 -9.65 14.99
N VAL A 643 41.18 -9.34 15.25
CA VAL A 643 42.14 -10.28 15.86
C VAL A 643 42.19 -10.15 17.38
N GLU A 644 42.02 -8.94 17.90
CA GLU A 644 41.93 -8.64 19.33
C GLU A 644 40.55 -8.06 19.65
N PHE A 645 39.74 -8.81 20.40
CA PHE A 645 38.45 -8.38 20.91
C PHE A 645 38.39 -8.71 22.39
N ASP A 646 38.08 -7.72 23.24
CA ASP A 646 37.85 -7.89 24.67
C ASP A 646 36.33 -7.92 24.95
N PRO A 647 35.77 -9.11 25.22
CA PRO A 647 34.37 -9.29 25.60
C PRO A 647 33.92 -8.46 26.80
N LYS A 648 34.79 -8.24 27.80
CA LYS A 648 34.42 -7.59 29.06
C LYS A 648 34.31 -6.09 28.87
N ALA A 649 35.33 -5.47 28.26
CA ALA A 649 35.30 -4.06 27.91
C ALA A 649 34.07 -3.71 27.04
N TYR A 650 33.74 -4.58 26.07
CA TYR A 650 32.55 -4.39 25.22
C TYR A 650 31.23 -4.40 26.00
N LEU A 651 31.08 -5.30 26.99
CA LEU A 651 29.87 -5.34 27.84
C LEU A 651 29.79 -4.12 28.78
N GLU A 652 30.93 -3.65 29.29
CA GLU A 652 31.00 -2.45 30.13
C GLU A 652 30.66 -1.18 29.33
N GLU A 653 31.13 -1.06 28.09
CA GLU A 653 30.76 0.04 27.18
C GLU A 653 29.24 0.05 26.90
N ILE A 654 28.63 -1.10 26.64
CA ILE A 654 27.19 -1.21 26.40
C ILE A 654 26.37 -0.96 27.68
N SER A 655 26.89 -1.31 28.85
CA SER A 655 26.23 -1.04 30.13
C SER A 655 26.27 0.44 30.53
N ASN A 656 27.24 1.20 29.99
CA ASN A 656 27.47 2.61 30.31
C ASN A 656 26.95 3.58 29.24
N ALA A 657 26.51 3.05 28.08
CA ALA A 657 25.85 3.78 26.99
C ALA A 657 24.32 3.70 27.12
#